data_AF-A0A0L1KV85-F1
#
_entry.id   AF-A0A0L1KV85-F1
#
_cell.length_a   1.000
_cell.length_b   1.000
_cell.length_c   1.000
_cell.angle_alpha   90.00
_cell.angle_beta   90.00
_cell.angle_gamma   90.00
#
_symmetry.space_group_name_H-M   'P 1'
#
loop_
_entity.id
_entity.type
_entity.pdbx_description
1 polymer ?
#
loop_
_entity_poly.entity_id
_entity_poly.type
_entity_poly.pdbx_seq_one_letter_code
_entity_poly.pdbx_strand_id
1 'polypeptide(L)'
;MYMSLFAGKTGHIAFRLPGFRNHLVNADRCCFRASRTLAENSIFDSKIRKMEVKNVDQQQLRSTLPEPYGTLTNRIRKLYAIDLLSHIIKVMTKRSHHDYTCDVYRLMSGKDKKLVELLWGSLLQFYQCYDMFFQLSKSKEFVRAKISPDFKLDEASVLSALDDLIPEKGSIKEEYFAALLHQSAPNVVHDVILSSDEISAKYVAAKNKDGVYYIRRVSDAAFFDSWCPLAGNKPVAYCLEAAAFLLPALPDFWIPYEECLACTQDPELVNHRNFFRIADILDNGIEKAEFKFRGVLFARRNQSLKKYTDAPSCVVADNFRGYEITPLRAVQIAFCLPSAPVDPLVAQGRMFPSVIEWAANTPYSLPEIVMMYPEVMAKTESGLVSLVRSTYPELAPADGEESQPAAEEKFMHALNQNTAAKHELLQLVGEPSSDMFVDARSFYDKTFYKVKERLAKEKAIQDHARFSDKAILEEAVQYVTDVGLPVNDLVRKITAGLSGEKRKNFICTICLVHQSKMDRLVEKYPEYKLVAYEERIEGSAKYAYYIAKKTDHITEGNPFLEPERLQEEIAYHFRARSEMGDSTKMDVPAFFAKRAEISSLIGGLPKKARTALKHFGGFVDFMNKYPGNMIVDGGFLRLKF
;
A
#
# COMPACT_ATOMS: atom_id res chain seq x y z
N MET A 1 -11.23 10.73 -78.07
CA MET A 1 -9.77 10.58 -78.13
C MET A 1 -9.17 11.87 -77.57
N TYR A 2 -8.42 11.79 -76.45
CA TYR A 2 -7.80 12.87 -75.62
C TYR A 2 -8.74 13.92 -74.98
N MET A 3 -8.84 13.94 -73.64
CA MET A 3 -8.27 14.92 -72.66
C MET A 3 -8.73 16.37 -72.90
N SER A 4 -9.29 17.10 -71.92
CA SER A 4 -8.63 17.54 -70.67
C SER A 4 -9.59 18.04 -69.57
N LEU A 5 -9.07 18.08 -68.34
CA LEU A 5 -9.64 18.59 -67.08
C LEU A 5 -9.90 20.11 -67.10
N PHE A 6 -10.86 20.60 -66.29
CA PHE A 6 -10.60 21.55 -65.20
C PHE A 6 -11.72 21.59 -64.15
N ALA A 7 -11.33 22.03 -62.96
CA ALA A 7 -11.94 21.86 -61.65
C ALA A 7 -13.24 22.65 -61.39
N GLY A 8 -14.03 22.12 -60.45
CA GLY A 8 -15.19 22.81 -59.89
C GLY A 8 -16.00 21.88 -58.99
N LYS A 9 -15.47 21.52 -57.81
CA LYS A 9 -16.23 20.78 -56.79
C LYS A 9 -17.32 21.69 -56.23
N THR A 10 -18.52 21.58 -56.79
CA THR A 10 -19.82 21.42 -56.10
C THR A 10 -20.94 21.64 -57.13
N GLY A 11 -21.24 20.60 -57.90
CA GLY A 11 -22.37 20.57 -58.81
C GLY A 11 -23.29 19.42 -58.45
N HIS A 12 -24.35 19.72 -57.69
CA HIS A 12 -25.44 18.78 -57.42
C HIS A 12 -26.18 18.46 -58.72
N ILE A 13 -26.29 17.17 -59.06
CA ILE A 13 -27.28 16.68 -60.02
C ILE A 13 -28.46 16.18 -59.20
N ALA A 14 -29.59 16.89 -59.27
CA ALA A 14 -30.85 16.50 -58.65
C ALA A 14 -31.70 15.70 -59.65
N PHE A 15 -32.00 14.44 -59.34
CA PHE A 15 -33.10 13.71 -59.97
C PHE A 15 -34.34 13.79 -59.07
N ARG A 16 -35.44 14.35 -59.62
CA ARG A 16 -36.77 14.39 -59.00
C ARG A 16 -37.49 13.06 -59.25
N LEU A 17 -37.99 12.43 -58.19
CA LEU A 17 -39.12 11.51 -58.26
C LEU A 17 -40.32 12.12 -57.50
N PRO A 18 -41.54 12.06 -58.04
CA PRO A 18 -42.72 12.68 -57.44
C PRO A 18 -43.31 11.77 -56.37
N GLY A 19 -43.50 12.28 -55.13
CA GLY A 19 -44.36 11.58 -54.17
C GLY A 19 -44.04 11.65 -52.67
N PHE A 20 -43.19 12.53 -52.16
CA PHE A 20 -43.05 12.71 -50.70
C PHE A 20 -42.95 14.20 -50.31
N ARG A 21 -43.83 14.64 -49.41
CA ARG A 21 -43.83 15.98 -48.80
C ARG A 21 -42.92 16.01 -47.56
N ASN A 22 -41.93 16.90 -47.62
CA ASN A 22 -41.30 17.69 -46.55
C ASN A 22 -41.15 17.10 -45.13
N HIS A 23 -39.98 16.52 -44.85
CA HIS A 23 -39.27 16.71 -43.58
C HIS A 23 -37.79 16.99 -43.87
N LEU A 24 -37.43 18.28 -43.89
CA LEU A 24 -36.03 18.73 -43.80
C LEU A 24 -35.61 18.65 -42.33
N VAL A 25 -34.98 17.55 -41.93
CA VAL A 25 -34.20 17.48 -40.69
C VAL A 25 -32.74 17.72 -41.05
N ASN A 26 -32.19 18.78 -40.46
CA ASN A 26 -30.80 19.25 -40.59
C ASN A 26 -29.76 18.12 -40.53
N ALA A 27 -29.15 17.82 -41.68
CA ALA A 27 -28.03 16.88 -41.83
C ALA A 27 -26.66 17.47 -41.41
N ASP A 28 -26.59 18.71 -40.91
CA ASP A 28 -25.33 19.34 -40.51
C ASP A 28 -24.85 18.99 -39.09
N ARG A 29 -25.67 18.31 -38.26
CA ARG A 29 -25.26 17.88 -36.90
C ARG A 29 -24.56 16.51 -36.84
N CYS A 30 -24.66 15.68 -37.88
CA CYS A 30 -23.94 14.40 -37.93
C CYS A 30 -22.49 14.56 -38.40
N CYS A 31 -22.18 15.56 -39.22
CA CYS A 31 -20.81 15.79 -39.72
C CYS A 31 -19.89 16.44 -38.67
N PHE A 32 -20.41 17.24 -37.72
CA PHE A 32 -19.61 17.79 -36.63
C PHE A 32 -19.26 16.77 -35.53
N ARG A 33 -20.08 15.73 -35.32
CA ARG A 33 -19.75 14.63 -34.39
C ARG A 33 -18.65 13.73 -34.96
N ALA A 34 -18.73 13.38 -36.24
CA ALA A 34 -17.66 12.61 -36.90
C ALA A 34 -16.34 13.40 -36.99
N SER A 35 -16.40 14.72 -37.23
CA SER A 35 -15.21 15.57 -37.35
C SER A 35 -14.46 15.78 -36.03
N ARG A 36 -15.17 15.76 -34.88
CA ARG A 36 -14.57 15.91 -33.55
C ARG A 36 -13.92 14.62 -33.05
N THR A 37 -14.58 13.47 -33.28
CA THR A 37 -13.97 12.15 -33.06
C THR A 37 -12.76 11.92 -33.98
N LEU A 38 -12.78 12.44 -35.22
CA LEU A 38 -11.61 12.44 -36.12
C LEU A 38 -10.49 13.38 -35.66
N ALA A 39 -10.80 14.55 -35.09
CA ALA A 39 -9.80 15.48 -34.56
C ALA A 39 -9.16 14.98 -33.24
N GLU A 40 -9.94 14.37 -32.35
CA GLU A 40 -9.46 13.76 -31.12
C GLU A 40 -8.71 12.46 -31.40
N ASN A 41 -9.16 11.64 -32.36
CA ASN A 41 -8.34 10.55 -32.89
C ASN A 41 -7.08 11.08 -33.61
N SER A 42 -7.06 12.28 -34.20
CA SER A 42 -5.83 12.82 -34.83
C SER A 42 -4.70 13.15 -33.84
N ILE A 43 -5.06 13.52 -32.59
CA ILE A 43 -4.08 13.71 -31.50
C ILE A 43 -3.44 12.39 -31.11
N PHE A 44 -4.13 11.26 -31.28
CA PHE A 44 -3.62 9.91 -30.97
C PHE A 44 -3.15 9.13 -32.22
N ASP A 45 -3.60 9.50 -33.41
CA ASP A 45 -3.57 8.65 -34.60
C ASP A 45 -3.23 9.47 -35.85
N SER A 46 -1.99 9.29 -36.31
CA SER A 46 -1.60 9.65 -37.67
C SER A 46 -0.47 8.71 -38.08
N LYS A 47 -0.86 7.65 -38.79
CA LYS A 47 -0.03 6.59 -39.40
C LYS A 47 0.52 5.55 -38.42
N ILE A 48 -0.26 4.47 -38.26
CA ILE A 48 0.26 3.10 -38.13
C ILE A 48 1.05 2.79 -39.43
N ARG A 49 2.29 3.28 -39.52
CA ARG A 49 3.33 2.77 -40.41
C ARG A 49 4.63 2.76 -39.63
N LYS A 50 5.02 1.55 -39.21
CA LYS A 50 6.39 1.15 -38.85
C LYS A 50 7.22 2.29 -38.25
N MET A 51 6.87 2.72 -37.04
CA MET A 51 7.91 3.19 -36.14
C MET A 51 8.27 1.99 -35.29
N GLU A 52 9.41 1.40 -35.59
CA GLU A 52 10.21 0.71 -34.59
C GLU A 52 10.36 1.70 -33.43
N VAL A 53 9.46 1.59 -32.45
CA VAL A 53 9.74 2.06 -31.11
C VAL A 53 10.99 1.28 -30.75
N LYS A 54 12.15 1.93 -30.80
CA LYS A 54 13.34 1.39 -30.15
C LYS A 54 12.85 0.98 -28.78
N ASN A 55 12.86 -0.33 -28.54
CA ASN A 55 12.78 -0.91 -27.22
C ASN A 55 13.90 -0.24 -26.42
N VAL A 56 13.62 0.92 -25.82
CA VAL A 56 14.29 1.30 -24.59
C VAL A 56 13.91 0.14 -23.70
N ASP A 57 14.87 -0.75 -23.48
CA ASP A 57 14.66 -2.02 -22.82
C ASP A 57 13.70 -1.80 -21.66
N GLN A 58 12.46 -2.28 -21.78
CA GLN A 58 11.54 -2.28 -20.66
C GLN A 58 12.19 -3.03 -19.47
N GLN A 59 13.16 -3.90 -19.74
CA GLN A 59 14.09 -4.48 -18.79
C GLN A 59 15.03 -3.46 -18.11
N GLN A 60 15.61 -2.48 -18.81
CA GLN A 60 16.44 -1.42 -18.21
C GLN A 60 15.63 -0.44 -17.35
N LEU A 61 14.41 -0.08 -17.75
CA LEU A 61 13.51 0.73 -16.91
C LEU A 61 13.02 -0.03 -15.68
N ARG A 62 12.96 -1.37 -15.74
CA ARG A 62 12.68 -2.24 -14.60
C ARG A 62 13.88 -2.38 -13.65
N SER A 63 15.12 -2.09 -14.07
CA SER A 63 16.31 -2.58 -13.37
C SER A 63 16.99 -1.64 -12.36
N THR A 64 16.54 -0.41 -12.13
CA THR A 64 17.21 0.46 -11.13
C THR A 64 16.24 1.26 -10.27
N LEU A 65 15.95 0.72 -9.07
CA LEU A 65 15.59 1.51 -7.89
C LEU A 65 16.84 1.82 -7.07
N PRO A 66 16.84 2.88 -6.25
CA PRO A 66 17.85 3.04 -5.23
C PRO A 66 17.87 1.81 -4.31
N GLU A 67 19.07 1.38 -3.91
CA GLU A 67 19.21 0.44 -2.81
C GLU A 67 18.50 0.99 -1.55
N PRO A 68 17.85 0.13 -0.76
CA PRO A 68 17.98 -1.32 -0.70
C PRO A 68 16.90 -2.12 -1.45
N TYR A 69 16.06 -1.47 -2.24
CA TYR A 69 14.88 -2.13 -2.79
C TYR A 69 15.19 -3.16 -3.88
N GLY A 70 16.34 -3.08 -4.55
CA GLY A 70 16.60 -3.61 -5.91
C GLY A 70 16.21 -5.06 -6.23
N THR A 71 16.09 -5.94 -5.25
CA THR A 71 15.91 -7.40 -5.47
C THR A 71 14.43 -7.84 -5.32
N LEU A 72 13.75 -7.53 -4.21
CA LEU A 72 12.28 -7.72 -4.07
C LEU A 72 11.45 -6.63 -4.78
N THR A 73 12.11 -5.65 -5.38
CA THR A 73 11.53 -4.47 -6.05
C THR A 73 10.39 -4.83 -6.99
N ASN A 74 10.56 -5.82 -7.85
CA ASN A 74 9.56 -6.10 -8.88
C ASN A 74 8.26 -6.62 -8.27
N ARG A 75 8.35 -7.43 -7.21
CA ARG A 75 7.20 -7.92 -6.45
C ARG A 75 6.51 -6.77 -5.72
N ILE A 76 7.27 -5.94 -5.01
CA ILE A 76 6.77 -4.75 -4.30
C ILE A 76 6.06 -3.80 -5.28
N ARG A 77 6.70 -3.50 -6.42
CA ARG A 77 6.15 -2.66 -7.49
C ARG A 77 4.84 -3.24 -8.03
N LYS A 78 4.79 -4.53 -8.37
CA LYS A 78 3.57 -5.16 -8.89
C LYS A 78 2.42 -5.10 -7.87
N LEU A 79 2.70 -5.36 -6.59
CA LEU A 79 1.69 -5.28 -5.53
C LEU A 79 1.14 -3.85 -5.37
N TYR A 80 2.00 -2.83 -5.34
CA TYR A 80 1.54 -1.44 -5.32
C TYR A 80 0.83 -1.03 -6.60
N ALA A 81 1.29 -1.53 -7.75
CA ALA A 81 0.68 -1.21 -9.03
C ALA A 81 -0.77 -1.66 -9.06
N ILE A 82 -1.12 -2.87 -8.57
CA ILE A 82 -2.53 -3.31 -8.54
C ILE A 82 -3.42 -2.27 -7.84
N ASP A 83 -2.97 -1.74 -6.69
CA ASP A 83 -3.75 -0.74 -5.93
C ASP A 83 -3.80 0.61 -6.65
N LEU A 84 -2.70 1.05 -7.27
CA LEU A 84 -2.62 2.29 -8.05
C LEU A 84 -3.49 2.22 -9.32
N LEU A 85 -3.41 1.12 -10.06
CA LEU A 85 -4.21 0.80 -11.24
C LEU A 85 -5.71 0.80 -10.88
N SER A 86 -6.06 0.10 -9.79
CA SER A 86 -7.43 0.07 -9.26
C SER A 86 -7.92 1.47 -8.90
N HIS A 87 -7.08 2.32 -8.30
CA HIS A 87 -7.43 3.70 -7.98
C HIS A 87 -7.67 4.54 -9.24
N ILE A 88 -6.74 4.49 -10.21
CA ILE A 88 -6.83 5.21 -11.48
C ILE A 88 -8.13 4.83 -12.19
N ILE A 89 -8.40 3.53 -12.34
CA ILE A 89 -9.60 3.04 -13.00
C ILE A 89 -10.86 3.48 -12.27
N LYS A 90 -10.88 3.43 -10.93
CA LYS A 90 -12.02 3.93 -10.14
C LYS A 90 -12.26 5.43 -10.34
N VAL A 91 -11.21 6.24 -10.48
CA VAL A 91 -11.33 7.68 -10.76
C VAL A 91 -11.83 7.92 -12.18
N MET A 92 -11.31 7.16 -13.16
CA MET A 92 -11.68 7.28 -14.57
C MET A 92 -13.11 6.81 -14.83
N THR A 93 -13.54 5.71 -14.21
CA THR A 93 -14.90 5.16 -14.35
C THR A 93 -15.97 6.03 -13.70
N LYS A 94 -15.66 6.70 -12.57
CA LYS A 94 -16.60 7.62 -11.90
C LYS A 94 -16.85 8.93 -12.66
N ARG A 95 -15.97 9.32 -13.58
CA ARG A 95 -16.06 10.57 -14.36
C ARG A 95 -16.77 10.36 -15.71
N SER A 96 -17.76 9.46 -15.74
CA SER A 96 -18.40 8.86 -16.93
C SER A 96 -19.23 9.80 -17.81
N HIS A 97 -18.66 10.92 -18.27
CA HIS A 97 -19.26 11.75 -19.32
C HIS A 97 -18.16 12.29 -20.25
N HIS A 98 -18.03 11.64 -21.42
CA HIS A 98 -17.16 11.94 -22.56
C HIS A 98 -15.69 11.48 -22.44
N ASP A 99 -15.31 10.64 -23.41
CA ASP A 99 -13.98 10.13 -23.75
C ASP A 99 -12.88 10.32 -22.70
N TYR A 100 -12.66 9.25 -21.92
CA TYR A 100 -11.81 8.99 -20.74
C TYR A 100 -10.37 9.52 -20.76
N THR A 101 -10.17 10.74 -21.21
CA THR A 101 -8.88 11.41 -21.33
C THR A 101 -8.72 12.26 -20.09
N CYS A 102 -7.79 11.87 -19.22
CA CYS A 102 -7.51 12.56 -17.98
C CYS A 102 -6.07 13.05 -17.98
N ASP A 103 -5.85 14.23 -17.42
CA ASP A 103 -4.51 14.75 -17.14
C ASP A 103 -3.77 13.73 -16.25
N VAL A 104 -2.59 13.31 -16.71
CA VAL A 104 -1.70 12.33 -16.04
C VAL A 104 -1.51 12.66 -14.56
N TYR A 105 -1.42 13.94 -14.22
CA TYR A 105 -1.17 14.41 -12.86
C TYR A 105 -2.44 14.57 -12.02
N ARG A 106 -3.65 14.45 -12.57
CA ARG A 106 -4.91 14.63 -11.81
C ARG A 106 -5.56 13.33 -11.33
N LEU A 107 -4.99 12.18 -11.69
CA LEU A 107 -5.53 10.86 -11.39
C LEU A 107 -5.04 10.24 -10.08
N MET A 108 -4.05 10.85 -9.44
CA MET A 108 -3.43 10.33 -8.22
C MET A 108 -3.34 11.39 -7.13
N SER A 109 -3.50 10.93 -5.89
CA SER A 109 -3.26 11.76 -4.71
C SER A 109 -1.78 12.14 -4.58
N GLY A 110 -1.45 13.19 -3.82
CA GLY A 110 -0.06 13.58 -3.58
C GLY A 110 0.81 12.48 -2.95
N LYS A 111 0.22 11.55 -2.17
CA LYS A 111 0.95 10.41 -1.60
C LYS A 111 1.26 9.34 -2.65
N ASP A 112 0.29 9.01 -3.49
CA ASP A 112 0.45 8.02 -4.55
C ASP A 112 1.43 8.51 -5.63
N LYS A 113 1.44 9.82 -5.94
CA LYS A 113 2.44 10.42 -6.82
C LYS A 113 3.86 10.21 -6.32
N LYS A 114 4.12 10.51 -5.04
CA LYS A 114 5.44 10.30 -4.42
C LYS A 114 5.86 8.84 -4.46
N LEU A 115 4.92 7.93 -4.20
CA LEU A 115 5.18 6.50 -4.32
C LEU A 115 5.53 6.11 -5.76
N VAL A 116 4.84 6.68 -6.75
CA VAL A 116 5.12 6.43 -8.17
C VAL A 116 6.47 7.00 -8.59
N GLU A 117 6.80 8.21 -8.17
CA GLU A 117 8.11 8.82 -8.40
C GLU A 117 9.23 7.98 -7.77
N LEU A 118 9.02 7.47 -6.56
CA LEU A 118 9.97 6.57 -5.89
C LEU A 118 10.15 5.26 -6.64
N LEU A 119 9.05 4.62 -7.06
CA LEU A 119 9.08 3.25 -7.57
C LEU A 119 9.24 3.15 -9.10
N TRP A 120 8.80 4.13 -9.88
CA TRP A 120 8.88 4.12 -11.35
C TRP A 120 9.62 5.34 -11.91
N GLY A 121 10.11 6.24 -11.07
CA GLY A 121 10.79 7.48 -11.47
C GLY A 121 9.82 8.62 -11.83
N SER A 122 8.76 8.30 -12.57
CA SER A 122 7.72 9.29 -12.93
C SER A 122 6.36 8.64 -13.21
N LEU A 123 5.30 9.44 -13.12
CA LEU A 123 3.95 9.02 -13.54
C LEU A 123 3.92 8.57 -15.01
N LEU A 124 4.69 9.22 -15.88
CA LEU A 124 4.77 8.86 -17.30
C LEU A 124 5.35 7.46 -17.49
N GLN A 125 6.47 7.16 -16.81
CA GLN A 125 7.08 5.83 -16.85
C GLN A 125 6.15 4.77 -16.29
N PHE A 126 5.41 5.07 -15.21
CA PHE A 126 4.38 4.16 -14.69
C PHE A 126 3.34 3.80 -15.76
N TYR A 127 2.74 4.79 -16.44
CA TYR A 127 1.73 4.50 -17.48
C TYR A 127 2.33 3.77 -18.69
N GLN A 128 3.59 4.04 -19.04
CA GLN A 128 4.30 3.32 -20.11
C GLN A 128 4.55 1.84 -19.77
N CYS A 129 4.68 1.49 -18.48
CA CYS A 129 4.79 0.11 -18.05
C CYS A 129 3.47 -0.69 -18.13
N TYR A 130 2.33 0.00 -18.28
CA TYR A 130 0.99 -0.59 -18.30
C TYR A 130 0.20 -0.19 -19.56
N ASP A 131 0.87 -0.20 -20.71
CA ASP A 131 0.35 0.21 -22.04
C ASP A 131 -0.69 -0.74 -22.64
N MET A 132 -0.82 -1.95 -22.08
CA MET A 132 -1.93 -2.84 -22.36
C MET A 132 -3.26 -2.31 -21.80
N PHE A 133 -3.22 -1.57 -20.69
CA PHE A 133 -4.41 -1.01 -20.03
C PHE A 133 -4.63 0.47 -20.34
N PHE A 134 -3.55 1.22 -20.61
CA PHE A 134 -3.63 2.67 -20.86
C PHE A 134 -2.99 3.10 -22.17
N GLN A 135 -3.45 4.23 -22.68
CA GLN A 135 -2.88 4.93 -23.81
C GLN A 135 -2.58 6.37 -23.43
N LEU A 136 -1.32 6.78 -23.59
CA LEU A 136 -0.89 8.17 -23.43
C LEU A 136 -1.13 8.96 -24.73
N SER A 137 -1.41 10.26 -24.60
CA SER A 137 -1.46 11.18 -25.75
C SER A 137 -0.07 11.36 -26.37
N LYS A 138 -0.01 11.83 -27.62
CA LYS A 138 1.29 12.18 -28.26
C LYS A 138 2.05 13.24 -27.45
N SER A 139 1.34 14.19 -26.84
CA SER A 139 1.92 15.20 -25.94
C SER A 139 2.31 14.66 -24.56
N LYS A 140 1.91 13.41 -24.22
CA LYS A 140 2.07 12.77 -22.90
C LYS A 140 1.40 13.51 -21.73
N GLU A 141 0.58 14.50 -22.00
CA GLU A 141 -0.14 15.25 -20.97
C GLU A 141 -1.38 14.51 -20.47
N PHE A 142 -1.94 13.64 -21.32
CA PHE A 142 -3.18 12.94 -21.03
C PHE A 142 -3.01 11.43 -21.13
N VAL A 143 -3.76 10.73 -20.31
CA VAL A 143 -3.90 9.27 -20.33
C VAL A 143 -5.36 8.90 -20.46
N ARG A 144 -5.62 7.85 -21.24
CA ARG A 144 -6.92 7.19 -21.32
C ARG A 144 -6.82 5.70 -21.08
N ALA A 145 -7.89 5.09 -20.60
CA ALA A 145 -8.01 3.63 -20.62
C ALA A 145 -8.06 3.19 -22.08
N LYS A 146 -7.33 2.14 -22.43
CA LYS A 146 -7.32 1.61 -23.79
C LYS A 146 -8.70 1.03 -24.08
N ILE A 147 -9.33 1.45 -25.18
CA ILE A 147 -10.57 0.86 -25.69
C ILE A 147 -10.19 0.28 -27.03
N SER A 148 -9.96 -1.04 -27.07
CA SER A 148 -9.71 -1.73 -28.34
C SER A 148 -11.02 -2.35 -28.80
N PRO A 149 -11.60 -1.92 -29.93
CA PRO A 149 -12.79 -2.57 -30.50
C PRO A 149 -12.53 -4.02 -30.91
N ASP A 150 -11.25 -4.41 -31.08
CA ASP A 150 -10.82 -5.76 -31.41
C ASP A 150 -10.40 -6.60 -30.18
N PHE A 151 -10.50 -6.05 -28.96
CA PHE A 151 -10.24 -6.84 -27.76
C PHE A 151 -11.34 -7.89 -27.60
N LYS A 152 -10.95 -9.15 -27.71
CA LYS A 152 -11.83 -10.28 -27.45
C LYS A 152 -11.62 -10.73 -26.01
N LEU A 153 -12.67 -10.65 -25.21
CA LEU A 153 -12.66 -11.23 -23.86
C LEU A 153 -12.71 -12.76 -23.99
N ASP A 154 -11.54 -13.37 -24.17
CA ASP A 154 -11.34 -14.81 -24.25
C ASP A 154 -10.33 -15.30 -23.20
N GLU A 155 -10.24 -16.62 -23.08
CA GLU A 155 -9.38 -17.31 -22.14
C GLU A 155 -7.92 -16.85 -22.22
N ALA A 156 -7.35 -16.78 -23.42
CA ALA A 156 -5.96 -16.37 -23.62
C ALA A 156 -5.70 -14.93 -23.15
N SER A 157 -6.62 -14.01 -23.46
CA SER A 157 -6.49 -12.60 -23.07
C SER A 157 -6.64 -12.40 -21.57
N VAL A 158 -7.60 -13.11 -20.94
CA VAL A 158 -7.80 -13.07 -19.48
C VAL A 158 -6.61 -13.66 -18.75
N LEU A 159 -6.14 -14.84 -19.18
CA LEU A 159 -4.98 -15.50 -18.58
C LEU A 159 -3.73 -14.63 -18.68
N SER A 160 -3.45 -14.07 -19.86
CA SER A 160 -2.31 -13.17 -20.07
C SER A 160 -2.37 -11.94 -19.16
N ALA A 161 -3.55 -11.36 -18.94
CA ALA A 161 -3.71 -10.22 -18.04
C ALA A 161 -3.52 -10.61 -16.57
N LEU A 162 -3.99 -11.78 -16.15
CA LEU A 162 -3.80 -12.30 -14.79
C LEU A 162 -2.32 -12.62 -14.50
N ASP A 163 -1.62 -13.23 -15.46
CA ASP A 163 -0.19 -13.53 -15.37
C ASP A 163 0.66 -12.26 -15.25
N ASP A 164 0.29 -11.19 -15.96
CA ASP A 164 0.98 -9.90 -15.87
C ASP A 164 0.66 -9.16 -14.55
N LEU A 165 -0.62 -9.09 -14.18
CA LEU A 165 -1.10 -8.25 -13.07
C LEU A 165 -0.90 -8.87 -11.69
N ILE A 166 -1.14 -10.17 -11.50
CA ILE A 166 -1.21 -10.80 -10.17
C ILE A 166 0.12 -11.48 -9.83
N PRO A 167 1.01 -10.86 -9.03
CA PRO A 167 2.20 -11.52 -8.52
C PRO A 167 1.82 -12.58 -7.46
N GLU A 168 2.81 -13.38 -7.04
CA GLU A 168 2.71 -14.26 -5.87
C GLU A 168 2.22 -13.47 -4.64
N LYS A 169 1.23 -14.00 -3.92
CA LYS A 169 0.52 -13.39 -2.78
C LYS A 169 -0.19 -12.07 -3.09
N GLY A 170 -0.29 -11.71 -4.37
CA GLY A 170 -1.10 -10.61 -4.87
C GLY A 170 -2.54 -11.00 -5.10
N SER A 171 -3.42 -10.01 -5.13
CA SER A 171 -4.83 -10.22 -5.46
C SER A 171 -5.45 -8.95 -6.03
N ILE A 172 -6.45 -9.11 -6.87
CA ILE A 172 -7.19 -7.98 -7.43
C ILE A 172 -8.68 -8.19 -7.23
N LYS A 173 -9.41 -7.12 -6.92
CA LYS A 173 -10.86 -7.22 -6.91
C LYS A 173 -11.36 -7.49 -8.32
N GLU A 174 -12.30 -8.42 -8.44
CA GLU A 174 -12.88 -8.77 -9.72
C GLU A 174 -13.53 -7.56 -10.43
N GLU A 175 -14.19 -6.67 -9.67
CA GLU A 175 -14.74 -5.42 -10.20
C GLU A 175 -13.69 -4.55 -10.90
N TYR A 176 -12.48 -4.48 -10.34
CA TYR A 176 -11.40 -3.66 -10.88
C TYR A 176 -10.68 -4.36 -12.02
N PHE A 177 -10.52 -5.68 -11.94
CA PHE A 177 -9.96 -6.47 -13.03
C PHE A 177 -10.87 -6.42 -14.27
N ALA A 178 -12.17 -6.56 -14.11
CA ALA A 178 -13.13 -6.42 -15.20
C ALA A 178 -13.12 -5.02 -15.81
N ALA A 179 -12.98 -3.99 -14.98
CA ALA A 179 -12.82 -2.61 -15.46
C ALA A 179 -11.48 -2.39 -16.21
N LEU A 180 -10.39 -3.05 -15.79
CA LEU A 180 -9.10 -3.05 -16.50
C LEU A 180 -9.17 -3.79 -17.84
N LEU A 181 -9.95 -4.87 -17.92
CA LEU A 181 -10.24 -5.62 -19.15
C LEU A 181 -11.29 -4.91 -20.00
N HIS A 182 -10.98 -3.68 -20.42
CA HIS A 182 -11.79 -2.90 -21.35
C HIS A 182 -13.24 -2.66 -20.91
N GLN A 183 -13.46 -2.46 -19.60
CA GLN A 183 -14.79 -2.21 -19.02
C GLN A 183 -15.78 -3.37 -19.20
N SER A 184 -15.25 -4.61 -19.18
CA SER A 184 -16.08 -5.80 -19.14
C SER A 184 -16.94 -5.82 -17.88
N ALA A 185 -18.11 -6.47 -17.96
CA ALA A 185 -18.93 -6.67 -16.78
C ALA A 185 -18.30 -7.75 -15.88
N PRO A 186 -18.25 -7.56 -14.53
CA PRO A 186 -17.58 -8.49 -13.62
C PRO A 186 -18.04 -9.95 -13.75
N ASN A 187 -19.34 -10.17 -13.96
CA ASN A 187 -19.92 -11.49 -14.16
C ASN A 187 -19.39 -12.19 -15.42
N VAL A 188 -19.16 -11.45 -16.50
CA VAL A 188 -18.65 -12.04 -17.75
C VAL A 188 -17.20 -12.51 -17.57
N VAL A 189 -16.40 -11.74 -16.83
CA VAL A 189 -15.02 -12.14 -16.48
C VAL A 189 -15.02 -13.33 -15.52
N HIS A 190 -15.94 -13.34 -14.55
CA HIS A 190 -16.15 -14.46 -13.64
C HIS A 190 -16.45 -15.76 -14.41
N ASP A 191 -17.36 -15.69 -15.38
CA ASP A 191 -17.76 -16.84 -16.20
C ASP A 191 -16.58 -17.38 -17.00
N VAL A 192 -15.73 -16.53 -17.57
CA VAL A 192 -14.49 -16.96 -18.26
C VAL A 192 -13.53 -17.67 -17.30
N ILE A 193 -13.35 -17.14 -16.08
CA ILE A 193 -12.48 -17.77 -15.07
C ILE A 193 -13.00 -19.15 -14.65
N LEU A 194 -14.31 -19.29 -14.46
CA LEU A 194 -14.92 -20.55 -14.03
C LEU A 194 -15.00 -21.59 -15.16
N SER A 195 -15.17 -21.14 -16.41
CA SER A 195 -15.37 -22.01 -17.57
C SER A 195 -14.08 -22.51 -18.21
N SER A 196 -12.94 -21.91 -17.87
CA SER A 196 -11.61 -22.31 -18.37
C SER A 196 -10.89 -23.19 -17.34
N ASP A 197 -10.60 -24.43 -17.74
CA ASP A 197 -9.77 -25.35 -16.95
C ASP A 197 -8.34 -24.81 -16.77
N GLU A 198 -7.80 -24.10 -17.78
CA GLU A 198 -6.44 -23.53 -17.70
C GLU A 198 -6.35 -22.38 -16.69
N ILE A 199 -7.32 -21.46 -16.70
CA ILE A 199 -7.37 -20.34 -15.76
C ILE A 199 -7.65 -20.86 -14.35
N SER A 200 -8.64 -21.74 -14.19
CA SER A 200 -9.03 -22.27 -12.87
C SER A 200 -7.95 -23.14 -12.23
N ALA A 201 -7.05 -23.75 -13.01
CA ALA A 201 -5.88 -24.45 -12.49
C ALA A 201 -4.86 -23.50 -11.81
N LYS A 202 -4.81 -22.23 -12.22
CA LYS A 202 -3.83 -21.24 -11.72
C LYS A 202 -4.44 -20.18 -10.81
N TYR A 203 -5.68 -19.80 -11.06
CA TYR A 203 -6.37 -18.67 -10.43
C TYR A 203 -7.74 -19.06 -9.91
N VAL A 204 -8.16 -18.40 -8.83
CA VAL A 204 -9.49 -18.58 -8.23
C VAL A 204 -10.10 -17.24 -7.86
N ALA A 205 -11.39 -17.09 -8.14
CA ALA A 205 -12.22 -15.99 -7.64
C ALA A 205 -12.83 -16.37 -6.28
N ALA A 206 -12.35 -15.77 -5.20
CA ALA A 206 -12.78 -16.07 -3.83
C ALA A 206 -13.44 -14.85 -3.17
N LYS A 207 -14.47 -15.09 -2.34
CA LYS A 207 -15.10 -14.03 -1.54
C LYS A 207 -14.33 -13.77 -0.26
N ASN A 208 -14.17 -12.50 0.08
CA ASN A 208 -13.76 -12.10 1.42
C ASN A 208 -14.95 -12.17 2.42
N LYS A 209 -14.68 -11.83 3.69
CA LYS A 209 -15.72 -11.79 4.75
C LYS A 209 -16.85 -10.78 4.49
N ASP A 210 -16.60 -9.78 3.64
CA ASP A 210 -17.58 -8.75 3.25
C ASP A 210 -18.36 -9.12 1.98
N GLY A 211 -18.16 -10.33 1.43
CA GLY A 211 -18.82 -10.82 0.21
C GLY A 211 -18.25 -10.27 -1.10
N VAL A 212 -17.11 -9.58 -1.06
CA VAL A 212 -16.42 -9.03 -2.24
C VAL A 212 -15.53 -10.10 -2.87
N TYR A 213 -15.64 -10.27 -4.19
CA TYR A 213 -14.80 -11.20 -4.95
C TYR A 213 -13.41 -10.63 -5.26
N TYR A 214 -12.41 -11.45 -5.01
CA TYR A 214 -11.01 -11.22 -5.36
C TYR A 214 -10.47 -12.38 -6.17
N ILE A 215 -9.72 -12.07 -7.22
CA ILE A 215 -8.98 -13.04 -8.01
C ILE A 215 -7.58 -13.15 -7.40
N ARG A 216 -7.16 -14.38 -7.11
CA ARG A 216 -5.85 -14.73 -6.53
C ARG A 216 -5.33 -16.03 -7.14
N ARG A 217 -4.04 -16.32 -6.97
CA ARG A 217 -3.45 -17.61 -7.38
C ARG A 217 -3.95 -18.72 -6.48
N VAL A 218 -4.17 -19.91 -7.05
CA VAL A 218 -4.55 -21.12 -6.31
C VAL A 218 -3.44 -21.55 -5.35
N SER A 219 -2.16 -21.42 -5.76
CA SER A 219 -1.00 -21.73 -4.92
C SER A 219 -0.96 -20.96 -3.61
N ASP A 220 -1.59 -19.78 -3.56
CA ASP A 220 -1.53 -18.88 -2.42
C ASP A 220 -2.73 -19.09 -1.48
N ALA A 221 -3.50 -20.17 -1.68
CA ALA A 221 -4.72 -20.47 -0.95
C ALA A 221 -4.53 -20.35 0.58
N ALA A 222 -3.57 -21.12 1.10
CA ALA A 222 -3.25 -21.20 2.52
C ALA A 222 -2.82 -19.85 3.13
N PHE A 223 -2.14 -18.99 2.36
CA PHE A 223 -1.69 -17.67 2.82
C PHE A 223 -2.90 -16.75 3.09
N PHE A 224 -3.83 -16.64 2.15
CA PHE A 224 -4.98 -15.75 2.32
C PHE A 224 -6.01 -16.30 3.31
N ASP A 225 -6.13 -17.63 3.43
CA ASP A 225 -7.07 -18.28 4.36
C ASP A 225 -6.62 -18.09 5.82
N SER A 226 -5.32 -17.93 6.08
CA SER A 226 -4.74 -17.76 7.42
C SER A 226 -4.46 -16.30 7.81
N TRP A 227 -4.04 -15.46 6.86
CA TRP A 227 -3.30 -14.23 7.19
C TRP A 227 -3.92 -12.94 6.66
N CYS A 228 -4.52 -12.97 5.46
CA CYS A 228 -5.11 -11.80 4.82
C CYS A 228 -6.53 -12.10 4.29
N PRO A 229 -7.53 -12.30 5.18
CA PRO A 229 -8.89 -12.59 4.76
C PRO A 229 -9.56 -11.44 3.99
N LEU A 230 -8.88 -10.30 3.84
CA LEU A 230 -9.33 -9.12 3.09
C LEU A 230 -8.65 -8.97 1.71
N ALA A 231 -7.70 -9.85 1.35
CA ALA A 231 -7.03 -9.83 0.04
C ALA A 231 -6.45 -8.44 -0.35
N GLY A 232 -5.69 -7.83 0.56
CA GLY A 232 -5.05 -6.52 0.33
C GLY A 232 -3.59 -6.64 -0.13
N ASN A 233 -3.18 -5.86 -1.12
CA ASN A 233 -1.80 -5.89 -1.65
C ASN A 233 -0.82 -5.05 -0.81
N LYS A 234 -1.21 -3.86 -0.33
CA LYS A 234 -0.31 -2.99 0.49
C LYS A 234 0.31 -3.69 1.70
N PRO A 235 -0.43 -4.45 2.53
CA PRO A 235 0.18 -5.16 3.66
C PRO A 235 1.28 -6.12 3.23
N VAL A 236 1.11 -6.79 2.08
CA VAL A 236 2.11 -7.69 1.52
C VAL A 236 3.32 -6.90 1.04
N ALA A 237 3.10 -5.82 0.29
CA ALA A 237 4.16 -4.94 -0.20
C ALA A 237 5.00 -4.37 0.95
N TYR A 238 4.36 -3.87 2.02
CA TYR A 238 5.06 -3.33 3.18
C TYR A 238 5.93 -4.36 3.92
N CYS A 239 5.52 -5.63 3.97
CA CYS A 239 6.35 -6.66 4.59
C CYS A 239 7.50 -7.09 3.68
N LEU A 240 7.32 -7.08 2.36
CA LEU A 240 8.41 -7.28 1.40
C LEU A 240 9.42 -6.13 1.43
N GLU A 241 8.97 -4.90 1.64
CA GLU A 241 9.87 -3.77 1.91
C GLU A 241 10.72 -4.05 3.15
N ALA A 242 10.08 -4.38 4.28
CA ALA A 242 10.80 -4.73 5.50
C ALA A 242 11.74 -5.95 5.31
N ALA A 243 11.32 -6.95 4.53
CA ALA A 243 12.17 -8.08 4.14
C ALA A 243 13.43 -7.61 3.39
N ALA A 244 13.30 -6.65 2.47
CA ALA A 244 14.43 -6.14 1.69
C ALA A 244 15.48 -5.46 2.58
N PHE A 245 15.08 -4.85 3.71
CA PHE A 245 16.00 -4.31 4.71
C PHE A 245 16.59 -5.38 5.63
N LEU A 246 15.79 -6.39 6.00
CA LEU A 246 16.18 -7.41 6.98
C LEU A 246 17.08 -8.49 6.38
N LEU A 247 16.75 -8.99 5.18
CA LEU A 247 17.47 -10.09 4.53
C LEU A 247 18.98 -9.81 4.43
N PRO A 248 19.46 -8.64 3.96
CA PRO A 248 20.89 -8.35 3.90
C PRO A 248 21.66 -8.52 5.22
N ALA A 249 20.95 -8.46 6.36
CA ALA A 249 21.49 -8.62 7.71
C ALA A 249 21.30 -10.01 8.36
N LEU A 250 20.65 -10.94 7.65
CA LEU A 250 20.42 -12.29 8.13
C LEU A 250 21.36 -13.28 7.44
N PRO A 251 22.22 -14.01 8.18
CA PRO A 251 22.98 -15.12 7.62
C PRO A 251 22.14 -16.41 7.51
N ASP A 252 22.71 -17.47 6.97
CA ASP A 252 22.13 -18.83 6.88
C ASP A 252 22.38 -19.71 8.12
N PHE A 253 23.12 -19.19 9.10
CA PHE A 253 23.25 -19.76 10.45
C PHE A 253 22.51 -18.92 11.49
N TRP A 254 22.22 -19.51 12.65
CA TRP A 254 21.52 -18.83 13.74
C TRP A 254 22.35 -17.66 14.29
N ILE A 255 21.72 -16.49 14.45
CA ILE A 255 22.28 -15.29 15.12
C ILE A 255 21.20 -14.60 15.95
N PRO A 256 21.52 -13.96 17.09
CA PRO A 256 20.55 -13.17 17.83
C PRO A 256 19.85 -12.14 16.94
N TYR A 257 18.51 -12.14 16.95
CA TYR A 257 17.69 -11.30 16.09
C TYR A 257 17.98 -9.81 16.31
N GLU A 258 18.29 -9.41 17.54
CA GLU A 258 18.68 -8.05 17.90
C GLU A 258 19.98 -7.61 17.20
N GLU A 259 20.96 -8.51 17.04
CA GLU A 259 22.21 -8.21 16.33
C GLU A 259 21.98 -8.07 14.82
N CYS A 260 21.16 -8.95 14.23
CA CYS A 260 20.72 -8.80 12.85
C CYS A 260 20.02 -7.46 12.63
N LEU A 261 19.09 -7.08 13.52
CA LEU A 261 18.40 -5.78 13.44
C LEU A 261 19.35 -4.59 13.53
N ALA A 262 20.36 -4.65 14.41
CA ALA A 262 21.34 -3.57 14.56
C ALA A 262 22.15 -3.32 13.27
N CYS A 263 22.29 -4.33 12.41
CA CYS A 263 22.94 -4.20 11.10
C CYS A 263 21.98 -3.78 9.97
N THR A 264 20.68 -3.62 10.24
CA THR A 264 19.73 -3.13 9.23
C THR A 264 19.73 -1.60 9.14
N GLN A 265 19.50 -1.05 7.95
CA GLN A 265 19.42 0.40 7.74
C GLN A 265 18.16 1.04 8.35
N ASP A 266 17.07 0.27 8.51
CA ASP A 266 15.80 0.75 9.08
C ASP A 266 15.17 -0.32 10.02
N PRO A 267 15.70 -0.47 11.25
CA PRO A 267 15.21 -1.45 12.22
C PRO A 267 13.79 -1.14 12.71
N GLU A 268 13.35 0.12 12.65
CA GLU A 268 12.01 0.53 13.07
C GLU A 268 10.95 0.01 12.10
N LEU A 269 11.20 0.11 10.79
CA LEU A 269 10.34 -0.45 9.76
C LEU A 269 10.15 -1.96 9.95
N VAL A 270 11.26 -2.70 10.14
CA VAL A 270 11.22 -4.17 10.34
C VAL A 270 10.40 -4.53 11.59
N ASN A 271 10.64 -3.83 12.69
CA ASN A 271 9.90 -4.06 13.94
C ASN A 271 8.41 -3.72 13.82
N HIS A 272 8.07 -2.63 13.12
CA HIS A 272 6.70 -2.19 12.91
C HIS A 272 5.89 -3.18 12.05
N ARG A 273 6.54 -3.84 11.08
CA ARG A 273 5.87 -4.77 10.15
C ARG A 273 5.69 -6.18 10.68
N ASN A 274 6.26 -6.49 11.85
CA ASN A 274 6.24 -7.80 12.52
C ASN A 274 7.06 -8.86 11.77
N PHE A 275 8.04 -9.45 12.46
CA PHE A 275 8.92 -10.47 11.91
C PHE A 275 8.17 -11.69 11.34
N PHE A 276 7.19 -12.25 12.07
CA PHE A 276 6.44 -13.42 11.59
C PHE A 276 5.71 -13.10 10.30
N ARG A 277 5.25 -11.86 10.19
CA ARG A 277 4.59 -11.41 8.99
C ARG A 277 5.54 -11.37 7.78
N ILE A 278 6.75 -10.90 8.02
CA ILE A 278 7.83 -10.91 7.02
C ILE A 278 8.18 -12.36 6.63
N ALA A 279 8.33 -13.26 7.62
CA ALA A 279 8.62 -14.67 7.40
C ALA A 279 7.51 -15.39 6.61
N ASP A 280 6.24 -15.21 6.97
CA ASP A 280 5.09 -15.81 6.28
C ASP A 280 5.01 -15.37 4.81
N ILE A 281 5.28 -14.09 4.53
CA ILE A 281 5.31 -13.56 3.16
C ILE A 281 6.47 -14.11 2.35
N LEU A 282 7.54 -14.56 3.00
CA LEU A 282 8.64 -15.29 2.40
C LEU A 282 8.48 -16.82 2.55
N ASP A 283 7.28 -17.33 2.85
CA ASP A 283 7.01 -18.77 3.04
C ASP A 283 7.98 -19.43 4.02
N ASN A 284 8.14 -18.79 5.17
CA ASN A 284 9.09 -19.16 6.22
C ASN A 284 10.55 -19.20 5.72
N GLY A 285 10.85 -18.40 4.69
CA GLY A 285 12.19 -18.12 4.18
C GLY A 285 13.12 -17.54 5.23
N ILE A 286 12.57 -16.97 6.29
CA ILE A 286 13.33 -16.61 7.47
C ILE A 286 12.78 -17.43 8.63
N GLU A 287 13.67 -18.13 9.31
CA GLU A 287 13.35 -18.84 10.53
C GLU A 287 13.66 -17.96 11.73
N LYS A 288 12.85 -18.15 12.78
CA LYS A 288 13.11 -17.59 14.10
C LYS A 288 12.74 -18.58 15.15
N ALA A 289 13.62 -18.73 16.11
CA ALA A 289 13.41 -19.62 17.22
C ALA A 289 13.88 -18.98 18.51
N GLU A 290 13.22 -19.34 19.60
CA GLU A 290 13.69 -19.04 20.94
C GLU A 290 14.68 -20.11 21.36
N PHE A 291 15.83 -19.67 21.84
CA PHE A 291 16.76 -20.59 22.48
C PHE A 291 16.20 -20.98 23.85
N LYS A 292 15.84 -22.26 24.01
CA LYS A 292 15.03 -22.83 25.11
C LYS A 292 15.46 -22.43 26.54
N PHE A 293 16.73 -22.07 26.72
CA PHE A 293 17.33 -21.81 28.04
C PHE A 293 17.77 -20.36 28.27
N ARG A 294 17.67 -19.48 27.26
CA ARG A 294 18.05 -18.05 27.38
C ARG A 294 16.90 -17.08 27.19
N GLY A 295 15.81 -17.50 26.54
CA GLY A 295 14.74 -16.56 26.16
C GLY A 295 15.17 -15.52 25.12
N VAL A 296 16.28 -15.78 24.42
CA VAL A 296 16.80 -14.94 23.32
C VAL A 296 16.30 -15.50 22.01
N LEU A 297 15.92 -14.59 21.12
CA LEU A 297 15.43 -14.93 19.80
C LEU A 297 16.58 -14.99 18.82
N PHE A 298 16.72 -16.11 18.14
CA PHE A 298 17.67 -16.28 17.06
C PHE A 298 16.92 -16.25 15.73
N ALA A 299 17.54 -15.70 14.69
CA ALA A 299 17.02 -15.69 13.34
C ALA A 299 18.07 -16.19 12.35
N ARG A 300 17.61 -16.82 11.27
CA ARG A 300 18.45 -17.22 10.13
C ARG A 300 17.63 -17.28 8.85
N ARG A 301 18.33 -17.32 7.71
CA ARG A 301 17.75 -17.68 6.42
C ARG A 301 17.46 -19.18 6.36
N ASN A 302 16.32 -19.52 5.77
CA ASN A 302 15.93 -20.87 5.45
C ASN A 302 16.29 -21.20 3.99
N GLN A 303 16.46 -22.49 3.69
CA GLN A 303 16.58 -23.00 2.33
C GLN A 303 15.36 -22.67 1.46
N SER A 304 14.18 -22.47 2.04
CA SER A 304 12.99 -22.04 1.27
C SER A 304 13.17 -20.68 0.59
N LEU A 305 14.13 -19.84 1.01
CA LEU A 305 14.48 -18.61 0.27
C LEU A 305 15.06 -18.88 -1.11
N LYS A 306 15.64 -20.07 -1.37
CA LYS A 306 16.25 -20.41 -2.67
C LYS A 306 15.25 -20.31 -3.83
N LYS A 307 13.93 -20.40 -3.56
CA LYS A 307 12.88 -20.22 -4.58
C LYS A 307 12.71 -18.76 -5.01
N TYR A 308 13.16 -17.81 -4.20
CA TYR A 308 13.21 -16.39 -4.53
C TYR A 308 14.58 -16.08 -5.08
N THR A 309 14.74 -16.30 -6.39
CA THR A 309 15.99 -15.96 -7.11
C THR A 309 16.36 -14.48 -7.01
N ASP A 310 15.37 -13.65 -6.64
CA ASP A 310 15.44 -12.22 -6.41
C ASP A 310 15.49 -11.84 -4.92
N ALA A 311 15.78 -12.77 -3.99
CA ALA A 311 16.05 -12.40 -2.60
C ALA A 311 17.48 -11.84 -2.46
N PRO A 312 17.70 -10.69 -1.78
CA PRO A 312 19.04 -10.15 -1.61
C PRO A 312 19.92 -11.11 -0.79
N SER A 313 21.20 -11.25 -1.15
CA SER A 313 22.19 -12.01 -0.38
C SER A 313 22.50 -11.32 0.95
N CYS A 314 23.10 -12.06 1.89
CA CYS A 314 23.57 -11.45 3.14
C CYS A 314 24.83 -10.67 2.79
N VAL A 315 24.84 -9.35 3.01
CA VAL A 315 25.98 -8.48 2.67
C VAL A 315 26.80 -8.09 3.89
N VAL A 316 26.21 -8.23 5.09
CA VAL A 316 26.93 -8.09 6.36
C VAL A 316 27.27 -9.44 6.98
N ALA A 317 27.29 -10.52 6.19
CA ALA A 317 27.76 -11.82 6.67
C ALA A 317 29.17 -11.72 7.26
N ASP A 318 30.00 -10.83 6.71
CA ASP A 318 31.33 -10.53 7.23
C ASP A 318 31.33 -9.93 8.65
N ASN A 319 30.27 -9.20 9.06
CA ASN A 319 30.12 -8.72 10.44
C ASN A 319 29.90 -9.87 11.43
N PHE A 320 29.34 -10.98 10.96
CA PHE A 320 29.10 -12.20 11.73
C PHE A 320 30.13 -13.29 11.40
N ARG A 321 31.19 -12.94 10.66
CA ARG A 321 32.23 -13.89 10.30
C ARG A 321 32.90 -14.39 11.57
N GLY A 322 32.89 -15.70 11.72
CA GLY A 322 33.39 -16.33 12.95
C GLY A 322 32.35 -16.48 14.05
N TYR A 323 31.06 -16.21 13.83
CA TYR A 323 30.01 -16.57 14.78
C TYR A 323 29.47 -17.98 14.50
N GLU A 324 29.57 -18.42 13.25
CA GLU A 324 29.14 -19.72 12.76
C GLU A 324 29.83 -20.89 13.48
N ILE A 325 29.01 -21.86 13.90
CA ILE A 325 29.48 -23.16 14.35
C ILE A 325 29.53 -24.05 13.12
N THR A 326 30.69 -24.11 12.45
CA THR A 326 30.87 -25.01 11.31
C THR A 326 30.81 -26.47 11.77
N PRO A 327 30.41 -27.42 10.90
CA PRO A 327 30.45 -28.85 11.23
C PRO A 327 31.81 -29.29 11.77
N LEU A 328 32.91 -28.87 11.14
CA LEU A 328 34.25 -29.18 11.62
C LEU A 328 34.50 -28.65 13.04
N ARG A 329 33.99 -27.47 13.36
CA ARG A 329 34.14 -26.87 14.69
C ARG A 329 33.34 -27.62 15.75
N ALA A 330 32.12 -28.05 15.42
CA ALA A 330 31.33 -28.91 16.31
C ALA A 330 32.05 -30.24 16.59
N VAL A 331 32.68 -30.85 15.56
CA VAL A 331 33.54 -32.05 15.74
C VAL A 331 34.73 -31.73 16.65
N GLN A 332 35.46 -30.64 16.41
CA GLN A 332 36.59 -30.23 17.26
C GLN A 332 36.16 -30.10 18.74
N ILE A 333 35.05 -29.42 19.00
CA ILE A 333 34.50 -29.28 20.36
C ILE A 333 34.15 -30.66 20.94
N ALA A 334 33.49 -31.52 20.16
CA ALA A 334 33.10 -32.86 20.60
C ALA A 334 34.31 -33.71 21.01
N PHE A 335 35.46 -33.59 20.34
CA PHE A 335 36.67 -34.34 20.71
C PHE A 335 37.48 -33.68 21.83
N CYS A 336 37.37 -32.37 22.04
CA CYS A 336 37.94 -31.70 23.21
C CYS A 336 37.23 -32.10 24.51
N LEU A 337 35.93 -32.42 24.45
CA LEU A 337 35.20 -32.92 25.61
C LEU A 337 35.69 -34.32 26.00
N PRO A 338 35.86 -34.60 27.31
CA PRO A 338 36.21 -35.94 27.78
C PRO A 338 35.05 -36.93 27.64
N SER A 339 35.37 -38.24 27.69
CA SER A 339 34.36 -39.32 27.71
C SER A 339 33.64 -39.46 29.06
N ALA A 340 34.20 -38.87 30.12
CA ALA A 340 33.55 -38.74 31.43
C ALA A 340 33.01 -37.32 31.63
N PRO A 341 31.86 -37.12 32.31
CA PRO A 341 31.31 -35.79 32.53
C PRO A 341 32.28 -34.83 33.24
N VAL A 342 32.40 -33.59 32.74
CA VAL A 342 33.25 -32.55 33.33
C VAL A 342 32.54 -31.21 33.42
N ASP A 343 32.89 -30.39 34.40
CA ASP A 343 32.36 -29.03 34.54
C ASP A 343 32.61 -28.18 33.27
N PRO A 344 31.64 -27.34 32.83
CA PRO A 344 31.79 -26.50 31.65
C PRO A 344 33.01 -25.57 31.64
N LEU A 345 33.43 -25.03 32.78
CA LEU A 345 34.60 -24.14 32.85
C LEU A 345 35.89 -24.92 32.62
N VAL A 346 35.97 -26.12 33.19
CA VAL A 346 37.10 -27.04 32.98
C VAL A 346 37.13 -27.53 31.53
N ALA A 347 35.97 -27.85 30.95
CA ALA A 347 35.87 -28.19 29.54
C ALA A 347 36.35 -27.04 28.64
N GLN A 348 35.98 -25.81 28.96
CA GLN A 348 36.37 -24.62 28.20
C GLN A 348 37.89 -24.41 28.18
N GLY A 349 38.58 -24.66 29.31
CA GLY A 349 40.04 -24.61 29.38
C GLY A 349 40.76 -25.70 28.58
N ARG A 350 40.06 -26.78 28.18
CA ARG A 350 40.61 -27.89 27.40
C ARG A 350 40.31 -27.82 25.90
N MET A 351 39.60 -26.79 25.47
CA MET A 351 39.28 -26.60 24.05
C MET A 351 40.55 -26.32 23.24
N PHE A 352 40.55 -26.69 21.96
CA PHE A 352 41.63 -26.32 21.05
C PHE A 352 41.82 -24.79 21.01
N PRO A 353 43.07 -24.28 20.85
CA PRO A 353 43.32 -22.84 20.80
C PRO A 353 42.46 -22.11 19.77
N SER A 354 42.25 -22.69 18.58
CA SER A 354 41.40 -22.09 17.56
C SER A 354 39.91 -22.01 17.97
N VAL A 355 39.44 -22.96 18.78
CA VAL A 355 38.08 -22.98 19.32
C VAL A 355 37.94 -21.93 20.42
N ILE A 356 38.95 -21.76 21.27
CA ILE A 356 38.96 -20.71 22.31
C ILE A 356 38.94 -19.32 21.67
N GLU A 357 39.81 -19.09 20.67
CA GLU A 357 39.87 -17.83 19.92
C GLU A 357 38.54 -17.53 19.22
N TRP A 358 37.93 -18.54 18.60
CA TRP A 358 36.60 -18.41 18.00
C TRP A 358 35.52 -18.14 19.04
N ALA A 359 35.51 -18.86 20.17
CA ALA A 359 34.49 -18.76 21.21
C ALA A 359 34.47 -17.39 21.91
N ALA A 360 35.58 -16.63 21.84
CA ALA A 360 35.61 -15.24 22.33
C ALA A 360 34.69 -14.30 21.54
N ASN A 361 34.31 -14.69 20.32
CA ASN A 361 33.55 -13.86 19.39
C ASN A 361 32.12 -14.36 19.14
N THR A 362 31.71 -15.50 19.71
CA THR A 362 30.43 -16.13 19.39
C THR A 362 29.35 -15.83 20.43
N PRO A 363 28.05 -15.72 20.05
CA PRO A 363 26.96 -15.54 21.01
C PRO A 363 26.65 -16.81 21.83
N TYR A 364 27.23 -17.95 21.46
CA TYR A 364 26.98 -19.26 22.07
C TYR A 364 27.95 -19.59 23.20
N SER A 365 27.42 -20.06 24.32
CA SER A 365 28.23 -20.70 25.36
C SER A 365 28.46 -22.18 25.07
N LEU A 366 29.54 -22.75 25.60
CA LEU A 366 29.88 -24.15 25.39
C LEU A 366 28.74 -25.14 25.73
N PRO A 367 28.01 -25.00 26.86
CA PRO A 367 26.85 -25.85 27.12
C PRO A 367 25.75 -25.75 26.06
N GLU A 368 25.56 -24.58 25.45
CA GLU A 368 24.56 -24.37 24.40
C GLU A 368 24.94 -25.11 23.14
N ILE A 369 26.22 -25.03 22.75
CA ILE A 369 26.76 -25.79 21.61
C ILE A 369 26.60 -27.29 21.84
N VAL A 370 26.92 -27.79 23.04
CA VAL A 370 26.74 -29.21 23.39
C VAL A 370 25.29 -29.64 23.21
N MET A 371 24.34 -28.84 23.70
CA MET A 371 22.93 -29.17 23.58
C MET A 371 22.42 -29.03 22.13
N MET A 372 23.03 -28.18 21.29
CA MET A 372 22.72 -28.06 19.87
C MET A 372 23.12 -29.31 19.06
N TYR A 373 24.11 -30.09 19.50
CA TYR A 373 24.57 -31.28 18.77
C TYR A 373 24.55 -32.52 19.67
N PRO A 374 23.34 -32.98 20.07
CA PRO A 374 23.17 -34.06 21.03
C PRO A 374 23.65 -35.43 20.54
N GLU A 375 23.85 -35.59 19.22
CA GLU A 375 24.33 -36.85 18.64
C GLU A 375 25.82 -37.11 18.91
N VAL A 376 26.60 -36.05 19.15
CA VAL A 376 28.06 -36.14 19.34
C VAL A 376 28.52 -35.69 20.72
N MET A 377 27.68 -34.96 21.44
CA MET A 377 27.98 -34.40 22.76
C MET A 377 26.74 -34.47 23.65
N ALA A 378 26.93 -34.57 24.96
CA ALA A 378 25.81 -34.53 25.89
C ALA A 378 26.08 -33.61 27.10
N LYS A 379 25.01 -32.97 27.56
CA LYS A 379 24.97 -32.27 28.85
C LYS A 379 24.25 -33.18 29.84
N THR A 380 24.99 -33.66 30.83
CA THR A 380 24.49 -34.49 31.94
C THR A 380 24.33 -33.63 33.20
N GLU A 381 23.71 -34.20 34.25
CA GLU A 381 23.65 -33.54 35.56
C GLU A 381 25.04 -33.27 36.15
N SER A 382 26.02 -34.12 35.82
CA SER A 382 27.40 -34.05 36.33
C SER A 382 28.36 -33.23 35.46
N GLY A 383 27.92 -32.74 34.30
CA GLY A 383 28.77 -31.95 33.40
C GLY A 383 28.59 -32.25 31.91
N LEU A 384 29.53 -31.79 31.09
CA LEU A 384 29.59 -31.97 29.64
C LEU A 384 30.43 -33.21 29.30
N VAL A 385 30.02 -33.95 28.26
CA VAL A 385 30.68 -35.19 27.84
C VAL A 385 30.67 -35.34 26.32
N SER A 386 31.70 -35.99 25.77
CA SER A 386 31.76 -36.44 24.38
C SER A 386 31.08 -37.81 24.22
N LEU A 387 30.31 -37.98 23.15
CA LEU A 387 29.71 -39.27 22.79
C LEU A 387 30.49 -40.01 21.69
N VAL A 388 31.39 -39.31 21.00
CA VAL A 388 32.15 -39.86 19.86
C VAL A 388 33.58 -40.27 20.22
N ARG A 389 34.13 -39.73 21.31
CA ARG A 389 35.53 -39.92 21.69
C ARG A 389 35.90 -41.38 21.99
N SER A 390 35.00 -42.14 22.62
CA SER A 390 35.20 -43.57 22.88
C SER A 390 35.09 -44.43 21.62
N THR A 391 34.32 -43.96 20.64
CA THR A 391 34.10 -44.64 19.35
C THR A 391 35.29 -44.44 18.41
N TYR A 392 35.96 -43.29 18.51
CA TYR A 392 37.12 -42.92 17.70
C TYR A 392 38.35 -42.57 18.57
N PRO A 393 38.88 -43.51 19.37
CA PRO A 393 39.96 -43.24 20.32
C PRO A 393 41.27 -42.83 19.63
N GLU A 394 41.49 -43.25 18.38
CA GLU A 394 42.66 -42.91 17.58
C GLU A 394 42.67 -41.44 17.11
N LEU A 395 41.50 -40.79 17.10
CA LEU A 395 41.36 -39.38 16.78
C LEU A 395 41.41 -38.51 18.04
N ALA A 396 41.15 -39.09 19.22
CA ALA A 396 40.98 -38.32 20.45
C ALA A 396 42.29 -37.64 20.91
N PRO A 397 42.25 -36.36 21.31
CA PRO A 397 43.35 -35.76 22.07
C PRO A 397 43.55 -36.50 23.41
N ALA A 398 44.69 -36.29 24.08
CA ALA A 398 44.92 -36.89 25.40
C ALA A 398 43.92 -36.37 26.44
N ASP A 399 43.53 -37.22 27.40
CA ASP A 399 42.61 -36.82 28.48
C ASP A 399 43.33 -35.92 29.51
N GLY A 400 42.70 -34.80 29.88
CA GLY A 400 43.03 -34.06 31.09
C GLY A 400 43.98 -32.85 30.96
N GLU A 401 44.60 -32.63 29.81
CA GLU A 401 45.54 -31.51 29.60
C GLU A 401 44.89 -30.35 28.81
N GLU A 402 45.39 -29.12 29.05
CA GLU A 402 45.07 -27.97 28.18
C GLU A 402 45.53 -28.27 26.76
N SER A 403 44.66 -28.08 25.78
CA SER A 403 45.00 -28.42 24.42
C SER A 403 45.95 -27.39 23.82
N GLN A 404 47.13 -27.85 23.41
CA GLN A 404 48.17 -27.03 22.76
C GLN A 404 47.97 -26.97 21.24
N PRO A 405 48.52 -25.97 20.52
CA PRO A 405 48.43 -25.91 19.05
C PRO A 405 48.90 -27.19 18.33
N ALA A 406 49.97 -27.80 18.82
CA ALA A 406 50.49 -29.06 18.28
C ALA A 406 49.52 -30.25 18.46
N ALA A 407 48.66 -30.23 19.47
CA ALA A 407 47.64 -31.26 19.67
C ALA A 407 46.48 -31.08 18.66
N GLU A 408 46.13 -29.84 18.35
CA GLU A 408 45.13 -29.52 17.33
C GLU A 408 45.59 -29.94 15.93
N GLU A 409 46.86 -29.66 15.57
CA GLU A 409 47.43 -30.08 14.28
C GLU A 409 47.43 -31.61 14.13
N LYS A 410 47.80 -32.34 15.19
CA LYS A 410 47.75 -33.81 15.21
C LYS A 410 46.33 -34.33 15.03
N PHE A 411 45.36 -33.75 15.75
CA PHE A 411 43.94 -34.07 15.60
C PHE A 411 43.47 -33.88 14.15
N MET A 412 43.73 -32.69 13.58
CA MET A 412 43.33 -32.36 12.22
C MET A 412 43.98 -33.27 11.18
N HIS A 413 45.25 -33.63 11.37
CA HIS A 413 45.94 -34.57 10.50
C HIS A 413 45.32 -35.97 10.59
N ALA A 414 45.06 -36.49 11.80
CA ALA A 414 44.44 -37.79 12.00
C ALA A 414 43.02 -37.85 11.40
N LEU A 415 42.21 -36.81 11.62
CA LEU A 415 40.86 -36.70 11.06
C LEU A 415 40.88 -36.67 9.52
N ASN A 416 41.86 -36.00 8.91
CA ASN A 416 42.00 -35.96 7.45
C ASN A 416 42.51 -37.29 6.85
N GLN A 417 43.26 -38.09 7.63
CA GLN A 417 43.67 -39.43 7.21
C GLN A 417 42.53 -40.45 7.29
N ASN A 418 41.61 -40.29 8.24
CA ASN A 418 40.44 -41.16 8.40
C ASN A 418 39.19 -40.56 7.70
N THR A 419 39.19 -40.60 6.37
CA THR A 419 38.16 -39.97 5.53
C THR A 419 36.74 -40.49 5.77
N ALA A 420 36.59 -41.77 6.11
CA ALA A 420 35.30 -42.38 6.44
C ALA A 420 34.72 -41.80 7.74
N ALA A 421 35.51 -41.83 8.83
CA ALA A 421 35.11 -41.26 10.12
C ALA A 421 34.82 -39.76 10.00
N LYS A 422 35.65 -39.02 9.26
CA LYS A 422 35.42 -37.60 8.99
C LYS A 422 34.08 -37.35 8.30
N HIS A 423 33.72 -38.14 7.29
CA HIS A 423 32.45 -37.96 6.59
C HIS A 423 31.25 -38.22 7.50
N GLU A 424 31.30 -39.30 8.28
CA GLU A 424 30.27 -39.66 9.25
C GLU A 424 30.11 -38.60 10.34
N LEU A 425 31.21 -38.18 10.97
CA LEU A 425 31.20 -37.16 12.02
C LEU A 425 30.64 -35.83 11.53
N LEU A 426 31.04 -35.37 10.34
CA LEU A 426 30.51 -34.14 9.74
C LEU A 426 29.02 -34.24 9.40
N GLN A 427 28.53 -35.44 9.09
CA GLN A 427 27.11 -35.67 8.84
C GLN A 427 26.29 -35.56 10.13
N LEU A 428 26.77 -36.13 11.24
CA LEU A 428 26.12 -36.05 12.57
C LEU A 428 26.00 -34.62 13.11
N VAL A 429 26.90 -33.72 12.70
CA VAL A 429 26.88 -32.30 13.10
C VAL A 429 26.53 -31.35 11.95
N GLY A 430 25.90 -31.87 10.90
CA GLY A 430 25.56 -31.09 9.72
C GLY A 430 24.57 -29.95 10.01
N GLU A 431 23.61 -30.18 10.90
CA GLU A 431 22.66 -29.16 11.37
C GLU A 431 22.45 -29.26 12.89
N PRO A 432 22.24 -28.12 13.60
CA PRO A 432 21.91 -28.14 15.01
C PRO A 432 20.50 -28.70 15.24
N SER A 433 20.32 -29.42 16.35
CA SER A 433 19.05 -30.01 16.76
C SER A 433 17.94 -28.96 16.90
N SER A 434 16.78 -29.27 16.31
CA SER A 434 15.58 -28.44 16.41
C SER A 434 15.01 -28.37 17.84
N ASP A 435 15.31 -29.35 18.71
CA ASP A 435 14.81 -29.39 20.09
C ASP A 435 15.33 -28.23 20.98
N MET A 436 16.42 -27.61 20.55
CA MET A 436 17.03 -26.45 21.22
C MET A 436 16.36 -25.13 20.87
N PHE A 437 15.59 -25.14 19.79
CA PHE A 437 14.98 -23.98 19.15
C PHE A 437 13.46 -24.14 19.21
N VAL A 438 12.84 -23.45 20.18
CA VAL A 438 11.38 -23.50 20.36
C VAL A 438 10.72 -22.49 19.44
N ASP A 439 9.54 -22.82 18.89
CA ASP A 439 8.75 -21.90 18.08
C ASP A 439 8.46 -20.60 18.85
N ALA A 440 8.96 -19.49 18.31
CA ALA A 440 8.94 -18.18 18.92
C ALA A 440 7.57 -17.46 18.86
N ARG A 441 6.52 -18.08 18.30
CA ARG A 441 5.19 -17.45 18.13
C ARG A 441 4.66 -16.80 19.42
N SER A 442 4.89 -17.41 20.59
CA SER A 442 4.39 -16.92 21.88
C SER A 442 5.13 -15.70 22.46
N PHE A 443 6.38 -15.46 22.04
CA PHE A 443 7.21 -14.36 22.57
C PHE A 443 6.81 -13.00 21.99
N TYR A 444 6.44 -12.97 20.71
CA TYR A 444 6.12 -11.71 20.03
C TYR A 444 4.78 -11.12 20.46
N ASP A 445 3.80 -11.95 20.86
CA ASP A 445 2.61 -11.45 21.54
C ASP A 445 3.03 -10.62 22.77
N LYS A 446 3.98 -11.06 23.59
CA LYS A 446 4.42 -10.27 24.75
C LYS A 446 5.07 -8.92 24.36
N THR A 447 5.87 -8.86 23.29
CA THR A 447 6.55 -7.62 22.87
C THR A 447 5.62 -6.67 22.11
N PHE A 448 4.77 -7.19 21.22
CA PHE A 448 3.75 -6.41 20.52
C PHE A 448 2.73 -5.83 21.50
N TYR A 449 2.29 -6.62 22.49
CA TYR A 449 1.42 -6.10 23.54
C TYR A 449 2.11 -5.02 24.36
N LYS A 450 3.41 -5.15 24.70
CA LYS A 450 4.17 -4.07 25.37
C LYS A 450 4.29 -2.80 24.53
N VAL A 451 4.54 -2.90 23.22
CA VAL A 451 4.58 -1.73 22.31
C VAL A 451 3.20 -1.13 22.14
N LYS A 452 2.16 -1.94 21.99
CA LYS A 452 0.76 -1.51 21.91
C LYS A 452 0.31 -0.85 23.21
N GLU A 453 0.72 -1.38 24.37
CA GLU A 453 0.50 -0.76 25.68
C GLU A 453 1.27 0.54 25.81
N ARG A 454 2.52 0.61 25.36
CA ARG A 454 3.31 1.86 25.37
C ARG A 454 2.65 2.91 24.49
N LEU A 455 2.29 2.57 23.26
CA LEU A 455 1.57 3.45 22.33
C LEU A 455 0.18 3.81 22.86
N ALA A 456 -0.52 2.90 23.52
CA ALA A 456 -1.81 3.17 24.16
C ALA A 456 -1.64 4.08 25.37
N LYS A 457 -0.55 3.95 26.15
CA LYS A 457 -0.19 4.86 27.25
C LYS A 457 0.21 6.22 26.73
N GLU A 458 1.03 6.31 25.68
CA GLU A 458 1.39 7.57 25.01
C GLU A 458 0.16 8.27 24.41
N LYS A 459 -0.72 7.50 23.76
CA LYS A 459 -2.01 8.00 23.26
C LYS A 459 -2.95 8.40 24.39
N ALA A 460 -2.99 7.67 25.50
CA ALA A 460 -3.77 8.02 26.68
C ALA A 460 -3.22 9.29 27.36
N ILE A 461 -1.90 9.46 27.45
CA ILE A 461 -1.25 10.67 27.94
C ILE A 461 -1.57 11.85 27.02
N GLN A 462 -1.53 11.67 25.70
CA GLN A 462 -1.95 12.69 24.74
C GLN A 462 -3.45 12.97 24.81
N ASP A 463 -4.31 11.98 25.02
CA ASP A 463 -5.76 12.12 25.15
C ASP A 463 -6.14 12.78 26.50
N HIS A 464 -5.38 12.55 27.58
CA HIS A 464 -5.52 13.25 28.87
C HIS A 464 -5.02 14.71 28.83
N ALA A 465 -4.13 15.04 27.90
CA ALA A 465 -3.63 16.41 27.70
C ALA A 465 -4.49 17.25 26.73
N ARG A 466 -5.54 16.66 26.12
CA ARG A 466 -6.49 17.38 25.27
C ARG A 466 -7.49 18.17 26.09
N PHE A 467 -7.93 19.30 25.54
CA PHE A 467 -9.10 19.99 26.07
C PHE A 467 -10.29 19.06 25.97
N SER A 468 -11.07 18.95 27.05
CA SER A 468 -12.36 18.27 26.98
C SER A 468 -13.29 19.05 26.04
N ASP A 469 -14.24 18.35 25.42
CA ASP A 469 -15.29 18.94 24.58
C ASP A 469 -15.97 20.14 25.29
N LYS A 470 -16.12 20.05 26.63
CA LYS A 470 -16.68 21.08 27.51
C LYS A 470 -15.74 22.28 27.69
N ALA A 471 -14.46 22.02 27.94
CA ALA A 471 -13.44 23.07 28.11
C ALA A 471 -13.27 23.91 26.83
N ILE A 472 -13.47 23.34 25.64
CA ILE A 472 -13.41 24.09 24.38
C ILE A 472 -14.55 25.12 24.30
N LEU A 473 -15.76 24.74 24.73
CA LEU A 473 -16.91 25.65 24.75
C LEU A 473 -16.79 26.71 25.84
N GLU A 474 -16.24 26.35 27.01
CA GLU A 474 -15.96 27.31 28.10
C GLU A 474 -15.00 28.42 27.65
N GLU A 475 -13.95 28.06 26.90
CA GLU A 475 -13.04 29.04 26.29
C GLU A 475 -13.75 29.86 25.20
N ALA A 476 -14.57 29.23 24.36
CA ALA A 476 -15.30 29.93 23.30
C ALA A 476 -16.25 31.01 23.83
N VAL A 477 -17.00 30.73 24.91
CA VAL A 477 -17.96 31.66 25.52
C VAL A 477 -17.32 32.97 26.00
N GLN A 478 -16.04 32.94 26.38
CA GLN A 478 -15.32 34.13 26.84
C GLN A 478 -15.10 35.16 25.73
N TYR A 479 -14.93 34.71 24.49
CA TYR A 479 -14.57 35.57 23.37
C TYR A 479 -15.74 35.89 22.42
N VAL A 480 -16.77 35.06 22.42
CA VAL A 480 -17.94 35.20 21.54
C VAL A 480 -18.87 36.32 22.02
N THR A 481 -19.30 37.16 21.08
CA THR A 481 -20.29 38.23 21.28
C THR A 481 -21.64 37.87 20.65
N ASP A 482 -22.64 38.73 20.82
CA ASP A 482 -23.98 38.53 20.23
C ASP A 482 -23.97 38.56 18.69
N VAL A 483 -23.02 39.31 18.09
CA VAL A 483 -22.80 39.38 16.64
C VAL A 483 -21.99 38.17 16.12
N GLY A 484 -21.41 37.38 17.01
CA GLY A 484 -20.61 36.21 16.65
C GLY A 484 -19.21 36.51 16.14
N LEU A 485 -18.39 35.46 16.09
CA LEU A 485 -17.03 35.50 15.54
C LEU A 485 -16.81 34.35 14.57
N PRO A 486 -16.08 34.57 13.45
CA PRO A 486 -15.62 33.49 12.60
C PRO A 486 -14.79 32.49 13.42
N VAL A 487 -15.00 31.20 13.21
CA VAL A 487 -14.30 30.16 14.01
C VAL A 487 -12.78 30.27 13.90
N ASN A 488 -12.23 30.65 12.75
CA ASN A 488 -10.79 30.84 12.60
C ASN A 488 -10.25 31.97 13.50
N ASP A 489 -11.03 33.05 13.64
CA ASP A 489 -10.66 34.19 14.50
C ASP A 489 -10.87 33.87 15.98
N LEU A 490 -11.92 33.11 16.30
CA LEU A 490 -12.16 32.59 17.65
C LEU A 490 -11.01 31.68 18.10
N VAL A 491 -10.59 30.74 17.26
CA VAL A 491 -9.43 29.86 17.53
C VAL A 491 -8.15 30.69 17.72
N ARG A 492 -7.93 31.71 16.88
CA ARG A 492 -6.77 32.61 17.03
C ARG A 492 -6.81 33.37 18.36
N LYS A 493 -7.96 33.87 18.79
CA LYS A 493 -8.12 34.59 20.06
C LYS A 493 -7.89 33.68 21.27
N ILE A 494 -8.47 32.49 21.27
CA ILE A 494 -8.27 31.52 22.36
C ILE A 494 -6.79 31.12 22.43
N THR A 495 -6.18 30.75 21.30
CA THR A 495 -4.78 30.32 21.27
C THR A 495 -3.79 31.40 21.70
N ALA A 496 -4.08 32.68 21.44
CA ALA A 496 -3.26 33.80 21.88
C ALA A 496 -3.12 33.86 23.41
N GLY A 497 -4.16 33.46 24.17
CA GLY A 497 -4.17 33.42 25.64
C GLY A 497 -3.59 32.15 26.27
N LEU A 498 -3.26 31.12 25.48
CA LEU A 498 -2.77 29.82 25.98
C LEU A 498 -1.23 29.74 25.96
N SER A 499 -0.66 29.04 26.96
CA SER A 499 0.77 28.67 27.02
C SER A 499 1.14 27.74 25.85
N GLY A 500 2.42 27.65 25.48
CA GLY A 500 2.87 26.92 24.28
C GLY A 500 2.37 25.47 24.18
N GLU A 501 2.39 24.72 25.28
CA GLU A 501 1.90 23.34 25.34
C GLU A 501 0.37 23.26 25.28
N LYS A 502 -0.34 24.10 26.04
CA LYS A 502 -1.82 24.18 25.99
C LYS A 502 -2.32 24.65 24.64
N ARG A 503 -1.63 25.60 24.01
CA ARG A 503 -1.87 26.09 22.65
C ARG A 503 -1.75 24.96 21.63
N LYS A 504 -0.66 24.18 21.70
CA LYS A 504 -0.44 23.02 20.82
C LYS A 504 -1.54 21.97 21.01
N ASN A 505 -1.93 21.68 22.24
CA ASN A 505 -3.00 20.71 22.54
C ASN A 505 -4.38 21.19 22.09
N PHE A 506 -4.69 22.48 22.28
CA PHE A 506 -5.92 23.12 21.81
C PHE A 506 -6.01 23.10 20.27
N ILE A 507 -4.94 23.52 19.58
CA ILE A 507 -4.87 23.49 18.11
C ILE A 507 -4.99 22.06 17.60
N CYS A 508 -4.28 21.08 18.17
CA CYS A 508 -4.43 19.66 17.77
C CYS A 508 -5.86 19.14 17.99
N THR A 509 -6.51 19.53 19.10
CA THR A 509 -7.88 19.10 19.41
C THR A 509 -8.91 19.72 18.46
N ILE A 510 -8.68 20.94 17.97
CA ILE A 510 -9.56 21.62 17.00
C ILE A 510 -9.21 21.27 15.54
N CYS A 511 -7.94 21.19 15.15
CA CYS A 511 -7.51 20.87 13.79
C CYS A 511 -7.82 19.43 13.37
N LEU A 512 -7.86 18.48 14.31
CA LEU A 512 -8.35 17.12 14.06
C LEU A 512 -9.90 17.05 13.97
N VAL A 513 -10.58 18.16 14.27
CA VAL A 513 -12.01 18.21 14.58
C VAL A 513 -12.66 19.41 13.86
N HIS A 514 -12.88 19.26 12.56
CA HIS A 514 -13.53 20.25 11.67
C HIS A 514 -14.82 20.93 12.22
N GLN A 515 -15.21 22.05 11.58
CA GLN A 515 -16.46 22.84 11.76
C GLN A 515 -17.70 22.01 12.16
N SER A 516 -17.93 20.87 11.50
CA SER A 516 -19.07 19.98 11.75
C SER A 516 -19.17 19.42 13.18
N LYS A 517 -18.06 19.38 13.94
CA LYS A 517 -18.07 18.94 15.34
C LYS A 517 -18.20 20.13 16.30
N MET A 518 -17.78 21.36 15.95
CA MET A 518 -18.13 22.54 16.75
C MET A 518 -19.64 22.80 16.76
N ASP A 519 -20.29 22.65 15.60
CA ASP A 519 -21.76 22.61 15.51
C ASP A 519 -22.37 21.60 16.48
N ARG A 520 -21.88 20.36 16.46
CA ARG A 520 -22.36 19.29 17.33
C ARG A 520 -22.08 19.57 18.80
N LEU A 521 -20.98 20.24 19.13
CA LEU A 521 -20.64 20.62 20.50
C LEU A 521 -21.61 21.70 21.01
N VAL A 522 -21.86 22.74 20.21
CA VAL A 522 -22.85 23.77 20.51
C VAL A 522 -24.25 23.16 20.68
N GLU A 523 -24.64 22.23 19.81
CA GLU A 523 -25.92 21.50 19.91
C GLU A 523 -25.98 20.57 21.15
N LYS A 524 -24.87 19.91 21.49
CA LYS A 524 -24.78 18.94 22.60
C LYS A 524 -24.77 19.60 23.98
N TYR A 525 -24.27 20.83 24.09
CA TYR A 525 -24.15 21.56 25.36
C TYR A 525 -24.93 22.90 25.29
N PRO A 526 -26.27 22.85 25.27
CA PRO A 526 -27.12 24.04 25.13
C PRO A 526 -27.00 25.02 26.32
N GLU A 527 -26.49 24.58 27.47
CA GLU A 527 -26.27 25.40 28.66
C GLU A 527 -25.32 26.58 28.43
N TYR A 528 -24.42 26.49 27.45
CA TYR A 528 -23.51 27.57 27.07
C TYR A 528 -24.16 28.69 26.26
N LYS A 529 -25.45 28.53 25.89
CA LYS A 529 -26.22 29.53 25.12
C LYS A 529 -25.44 30.02 23.90
N LEU A 530 -24.89 29.11 23.11
CA LEU A 530 -24.23 29.44 21.85
C LEU A 530 -25.12 29.04 20.67
N VAL A 531 -24.96 29.74 19.55
CA VAL A 531 -25.50 29.35 18.25
C VAL A 531 -24.39 29.34 17.22
N ALA A 532 -24.45 28.38 16.31
CA ALA A 532 -23.59 28.34 15.14
C ALA A 532 -24.41 28.66 13.89
N TYR A 533 -23.85 29.49 13.03
CA TYR A 533 -24.47 29.84 11.75
C TYR A 533 -23.42 30.08 10.68
N GLU A 534 -23.87 30.04 9.44
CA GLU A 534 -23.04 30.25 8.25
C GLU A 534 -23.54 31.52 7.55
N GLU A 535 -22.62 32.42 7.23
CA GLU A 535 -22.90 33.61 6.43
C GLU A 535 -22.15 33.54 5.11
N ARG A 536 -22.80 34.05 4.05
CA ARG A 536 -22.21 34.14 2.72
C ARG A 536 -21.01 35.08 2.76
N ILE A 537 -19.94 34.69 2.09
CA ILE A 537 -18.82 35.59 1.81
C ILE A 537 -19.07 36.19 0.43
N GLU A 538 -19.25 37.50 0.32
CA GLU A 538 -19.46 38.16 -0.96
C GLU A 538 -18.34 37.82 -1.96
N GLY A 539 -18.73 37.50 -3.20
CA GLY A 539 -17.80 37.10 -4.25
C GLY A 539 -17.17 35.70 -4.08
N SER A 540 -17.61 34.89 -3.11
CA SER A 540 -17.09 33.55 -2.85
C SER A 540 -18.16 32.47 -2.92
N ALA A 541 -17.78 31.27 -3.36
CA ALA A 541 -18.61 30.07 -3.26
C ALA A 541 -18.48 29.37 -1.88
N LYS A 542 -17.87 30.04 -0.90
CA LYS A 542 -17.62 29.54 0.47
C LYS A 542 -18.42 30.36 1.49
N TYR A 543 -18.72 29.73 2.62
CA TYR A 543 -19.31 30.40 3.79
C TYR A 543 -18.26 30.67 4.85
N ALA A 544 -18.43 31.79 5.54
CA ALA A 544 -17.79 32.01 6.82
C ALA A 544 -18.70 31.38 7.89
N TYR A 545 -18.07 30.60 8.77
CA TYR A 545 -18.75 29.86 9.83
C TYR A 545 -18.52 30.58 11.17
N TYR A 546 -19.61 30.98 11.81
CA TYR A 546 -19.64 31.83 13.00
C TYR A 546 -20.20 31.08 14.20
N ILE A 547 -19.68 31.44 15.37
CA ILE A 547 -20.27 31.09 16.66
C ILE A 547 -20.65 32.40 17.35
N ALA A 548 -21.91 32.53 17.78
CA ALA A 548 -22.48 33.68 18.50
C ALA A 548 -23.13 33.26 19.82
N LYS A 549 -23.33 34.23 20.71
CA LYS A 549 -24.20 34.04 21.88
C LYS A 549 -25.66 33.98 21.41
N LYS A 550 -26.40 33.02 21.96
CA LYS A 550 -27.83 32.88 21.77
C LYS A 550 -28.53 33.97 22.56
N THR A 551 -28.84 35.09 21.91
CA THR A 551 -29.87 36.01 22.40
C THR A 551 -31.24 35.38 22.12
N ASP A 552 -32.25 35.69 22.94
CA ASP A 552 -33.61 35.13 22.81
C ASP A 552 -34.28 35.39 21.44
N HIS A 553 -33.64 36.18 20.56
CA HIS A 553 -34.13 36.57 19.25
C HIS A 553 -33.67 35.73 18.05
N ILE A 554 -32.84 34.69 18.19
CA ILE A 554 -32.41 33.87 17.04
C ILE A 554 -32.78 32.40 17.26
N THR A 555 -34.07 32.11 17.14
CA THR A 555 -34.58 30.75 16.89
C THR A 555 -35.58 30.78 15.74
N GLU A 556 -35.26 31.49 14.65
CA GLU A 556 -35.94 31.23 13.40
C GLU A 556 -35.52 29.84 12.91
N GLY A 557 -36.50 29.05 12.46
CA GLY A 557 -36.32 27.69 11.97
C GLY A 557 -35.34 27.61 10.80
N ASN A 558 -35.28 26.46 10.12
CA ASN A 558 -34.45 26.37 8.92
C ASN A 558 -35.07 27.20 7.77
N PRO A 559 -34.50 28.36 7.38
CA PRO A 559 -35.12 29.22 6.36
C PRO A 559 -35.13 28.55 4.99
N PHE A 560 -34.28 27.55 4.76
CA PHE A 560 -34.21 26.81 3.50
C PHE A 560 -35.29 25.73 3.37
N LEU A 561 -36.17 25.58 4.37
CA LEU A 561 -37.40 24.79 4.21
C LEU A 561 -38.43 25.51 3.33
N GLU A 562 -38.23 26.80 3.04
CA GLU A 562 -38.91 27.49 1.95
C GLU A 562 -38.23 27.11 0.62
N PRO A 563 -38.94 26.44 -0.32
CA PRO A 563 -38.36 26.01 -1.58
C PRO A 563 -37.70 27.14 -2.38
N GLU A 564 -38.29 28.33 -2.38
CA GLU A 564 -37.79 29.50 -3.10
C GLU A 564 -36.41 29.92 -2.57
N ARG A 565 -36.24 30.01 -1.25
CA ARG A 565 -34.96 30.35 -0.62
C ARG A 565 -33.87 29.31 -0.88
N LEU A 566 -34.23 28.03 -0.85
CA LEU A 566 -33.29 26.95 -1.17
C LEU A 566 -32.88 26.96 -2.64
N GLN A 567 -33.82 27.26 -3.54
CA GLN A 567 -33.54 27.39 -4.97
C GLN A 567 -32.64 28.59 -5.27
N GLU A 568 -32.88 29.74 -4.64
CA GLU A 568 -32.04 30.93 -4.73
C GLU A 568 -30.60 30.65 -4.28
N GLU A 569 -30.42 29.89 -3.20
CA GLU A 569 -29.10 29.50 -2.70
C GLU A 569 -28.36 28.58 -3.68
N ILE A 570 -29.06 27.59 -4.24
CA ILE A 570 -28.50 26.70 -5.26
C ILE A 570 -28.10 27.50 -6.51
N ALA A 571 -28.94 28.45 -6.94
CA ALA A 571 -28.66 29.33 -8.07
C ALA A 571 -27.45 30.25 -7.79
N TYR A 572 -27.34 30.79 -6.58
CA TYR A 572 -26.20 31.59 -6.15
C TYR A 572 -24.89 30.80 -6.24
N HIS A 573 -24.84 29.59 -5.67
CA HIS A 573 -23.67 28.72 -5.78
C HIS A 573 -23.32 28.30 -7.19
N PHE A 574 -24.35 28.06 -8.01
CA PHE A 574 -24.19 27.74 -9.41
C PHE A 574 -23.53 28.90 -10.16
N ARG A 575 -23.97 30.14 -9.94
CA ARG A 575 -23.40 31.35 -10.57
C ARG A 575 -21.98 31.63 -10.08
N ALA A 576 -21.75 31.66 -8.77
CA ALA A 576 -20.43 31.93 -8.19
C ALA A 576 -19.35 30.95 -8.67
N ARG A 577 -19.72 29.67 -8.89
CA ARG A 577 -18.82 28.67 -9.47
C ARG A 577 -18.63 28.79 -10.98
N SER A 578 -19.67 29.21 -11.71
CA SER A 578 -19.59 29.42 -13.16
C SER A 578 -18.79 30.69 -13.50
N GLU A 579 -18.83 31.71 -12.64
CA GLU A 579 -18.11 32.99 -12.81
C GLU A 579 -16.64 32.93 -12.35
N MET A 580 -16.31 32.13 -11.33
CA MET A 580 -14.91 31.92 -10.91
C MET A 580 -14.10 31.02 -11.85
N GLY A 581 -14.72 30.43 -12.88
CA GLY A 581 -14.06 29.61 -13.89
C GLY A 581 -13.15 30.36 -14.86
N ASP A 582 -13.10 31.70 -14.80
CA ASP A 582 -12.51 32.55 -15.85
C ASP A 582 -11.16 33.22 -15.48
N SER A 583 -10.58 32.92 -14.31
CA SER A 583 -9.28 33.52 -13.91
C SER A 583 -8.05 32.72 -14.37
N THR A 584 -8.23 31.53 -14.96
CA THR A 584 -7.17 30.81 -15.67
C THR A 584 -7.59 30.59 -17.11
N LYS A 585 -7.24 31.58 -17.95
CA LYS A 585 -7.33 31.58 -19.41
C LYS A 585 -7.15 30.17 -20.02
N MET A 586 -8.24 29.60 -20.51
CA MET A 586 -8.26 28.71 -21.67
C MET A 586 -9.63 28.89 -22.35
N ASP A 587 -9.62 29.09 -23.66
CA ASP A 587 -10.80 29.23 -24.51
C ASP A 587 -11.67 27.95 -24.48
N VAL A 588 -12.49 27.83 -23.45
CA VAL A 588 -13.54 26.83 -23.35
C VAL A 588 -14.77 27.39 -24.09
N PRO A 589 -15.33 26.69 -25.09
CA PRO A 589 -16.52 27.15 -25.80
C PRO A 589 -17.65 27.51 -24.81
N ALA A 590 -18.29 28.67 -24.99
CA ALA A 590 -19.32 29.24 -24.09
C ALA A 590 -20.45 28.28 -23.67
N PHE A 591 -20.62 27.16 -24.38
CA PHE A 591 -21.52 26.06 -24.05
C PHE A 591 -21.11 25.24 -22.80
N PHE A 592 -19.81 25.11 -22.50
CA PHE A 592 -19.31 24.42 -21.29
C PHE A 592 -19.24 25.36 -20.08
N ALA A 593 -19.24 26.67 -20.28
CA ALA A 593 -19.14 27.69 -19.23
C ALA A 593 -20.38 27.81 -18.31
N LYS A 594 -21.42 26.98 -18.49
CA LYS A 594 -22.69 27.07 -17.73
C LYS A 594 -23.19 25.71 -17.22
N ARG A 595 -22.29 24.87 -16.68
CA ARG A 595 -22.64 23.61 -16.01
C ARG A 595 -21.85 23.46 -14.71
N ALA A 596 -22.46 22.92 -13.66
CA ALA A 596 -21.79 22.65 -12.39
C ALA A 596 -22.15 21.26 -11.87
N GLU A 597 -21.17 20.53 -11.33
CA GLU A 597 -21.37 19.19 -10.78
C GLU A 597 -22.25 19.23 -9.53
N ILE A 598 -23.29 18.39 -9.47
CA ILE A 598 -24.27 18.35 -8.37
C ILE A 598 -23.59 18.05 -7.03
N SER A 599 -22.65 17.10 -7.00
CA SER A 599 -21.92 16.74 -5.77
C SER A 599 -21.16 17.94 -5.19
N SER A 600 -20.61 18.78 -6.09
CA SER A 600 -19.82 19.95 -5.75
C SER A 600 -20.71 21.12 -5.31
N LEU A 601 -21.88 21.28 -5.94
CA LEU A 601 -22.91 22.23 -5.49
C LEU A 601 -23.41 21.86 -4.08
N ILE A 602 -23.82 20.60 -3.88
CA ILE A 602 -24.27 20.10 -2.57
C ILE A 602 -23.18 20.30 -1.51
N GLY A 603 -21.92 19.96 -1.83
CA GLY A 603 -20.80 20.11 -0.91
C GLY A 603 -20.47 21.56 -0.56
N GLY A 604 -20.88 22.52 -1.40
CA GLY A 604 -20.70 23.96 -1.17
C GLY A 604 -21.83 24.64 -0.40
N LEU A 605 -23.01 24.00 -0.31
CA LEU A 605 -24.17 24.57 0.38
C LEU A 605 -24.01 24.60 1.91
N PRO A 606 -24.63 25.58 2.59
CA PRO A 606 -24.60 25.65 4.04
C PRO A 606 -25.35 24.43 4.63
N LYS A 607 -24.98 24.02 5.84
CA LYS A 607 -25.53 22.86 6.55
C LYS A 607 -27.06 22.91 6.60
N LYS A 608 -27.66 24.07 6.89
CA LYS A 608 -29.13 24.25 6.92
C LYS A 608 -29.77 23.97 5.54
N ALA A 609 -29.18 24.42 4.44
CA ALA A 609 -29.65 24.12 3.09
C ALA A 609 -29.49 22.63 2.73
N ARG A 610 -28.38 22.00 3.11
CA ARG A 610 -28.18 20.54 2.92
C ARG A 610 -29.20 19.71 3.70
N THR A 611 -29.57 20.13 4.90
CA THR A 611 -30.62 19.47 5.68
C THR A 611 -31.99 19.66 5.03
N ALA A 612 -32.29 20.85 4.50
CA ALA A 612 -33.54 21.09 3.77
C ALA A 612 -33.62 20.24 2.49
N LEU A 613 -32.52 20.09 1.74
CA LEU A 613 -32.45 19.21 0.58
C LEU A 613 -32.84 17.76 0.91
N LYS A 614 -32.41 17.24 2.06
CA LYS A 614 -32.82 15.90 2.52
C LYS A 614 -34.32 15.83 2.83
N HIS A 615 -34.88 16.89 3.41
CA HIS A 615 -36.33 16.98 3.66
C HIS A 615 -37.14 16.91 2.36
N PHE A 616 -36.63 17.49 1.27
CA PHE A 616 -37.25 17.46 -0.05
C PHE A 616 -36.95 16.19 -0.89
N GLY A 617 -36.44 15.12 -0.29
CA GLY A 617 -36.11 13.86 -1.00
C GLY A 617 -34.73 13.83 -1.65
N GLY A 618 -33.98 14.93 -1.61
CA GLY A 618 -32.63 15.05 -2.17
C GLY A 618 -32.54 16.11 -3.26
N PHE A 619 -31.32 16.36 -3.74
CA PHE A 619 -31.06 17.44 -4.70
C PHE A 619 -31.75 17.24 -6.04
N VAL A 620 -31.72 16.03 -6.58
CA VAL A 620 -32.32 15.72 -7.89
C VAL A 620 -33.84 15.89 -7.82
N ASP A 621 -34.48 15.33 -6.79
CA ASP A 621 -35.93 15.43 -6.60
C ASP A 621 -36.37 16.88 -6.35
N PHE A 622 -35.61 17.61 -5.53
CA PHE A 622 -35.85 19.03 -5.32
C PHE A 622 -35.76 19.84 -6.63
N MET A 623 -34.70 19.64 -7.43
CA MET A 623 -34.52 20.38 -8.68
C MET A 623 -35.48 19.94 -9.79
N ASN A 624 -35.98 18.70 -9.77
CA ASN A 624 -37.04 18.26 -10.68
C ASN A 624 -38.39 18.91 -10.34
N LYS A 625 -38.66 19.08 -9.03
CA LYS A 625 -39.89 19.71 -8.54
C LYS A 625 -39.85 21.24 -8.63
N TYR A 626 -38.70 21.84 -8.39
CA TYR A 626 -38.46 23.29 -8.40
C TYR A 626 -37.30 23.66 -9.36
N PRO A 627 -37.44 23.44 -10.67
CA PRO A 627 -36.32 23.59 -11.62
C PRO A 627 -35.92 25.04 -11.89
N GLY A 628 -36.88 25.97 -11.87
CA GLY A 628 -36.65 27.36 -12.32
C GLY A 628 -36.05 27.38 -13.74
N ASN A 629 -34.98 28.17 -13.92
CA ASN A 629 -34.18 28.23 -15.16
C ASN A 629 -33.05 27.18 -15.21
N MET A 630 -33.04 26.19 -14.34
CA MET A 630 -32.01 25.15 -14.25
C MET A 630 -32.59 23.77 -14.57
N ILE A 631 -31.75 22.85 -15.06
CA ILE A 631 -32.09 21.45 -15.33
C ILE A 631 -30.95 20.53 -14.88
N VAL A 632 -31.34 19.36 -14.39
CA VAL A 632 -30.43 18.27 -14.05
C VAL A 632 -30.14 17.45 -15.30
N ASP A 633 -28.86 17.22 -15.60
CA ASP A 633 -28.38 16.50 -16.78
C ASP A 633 -27.13 15.69 -16.42
N GLY A 634 -27.27 14.38 -16.25
CA GLY A 634 -26.15 13.45 -16.03
C GLY A 634 -25.24 13.81 -14.84
N GLY A 635 -25.80 14.05 -13.66
CA GLY A 635 -25.03 14.42 -12.46
C GLY A 635 -24.56 15.89 -12.43
N PHE A 636 -24.94 16.69 -13.43
CA PHE A 636 -24.69 18.13 -13.48
C PHE A 636 -25.99 18.93 -13.38
N LEU A 637 -25.88 20.16 -12.89
CA LEU A 637 -26.89 21.20 -13.05
C LEU A 637 -26.46 22.11 -14.21
N ARG A 638 -27.40 22.53 -15.05
CA ARG A 638 -27.15 23.50 -16.13
C ARG A 638 -28.33 24.46 -16.32
N LEU A 639 -28.10 25.59 -16.97
CA LEU A 639 -29.19 26.52 -17.33
C LEU A 639 -30.02 25.97 -18.50
N LYS A 640 -31.33 26.20 -18.47
CA LYS A 640 -32.24 26.05 -19.60
C LYS A 640 -31.89 27.13 -20.63
N PHE A 641 -31.56 26.70 -21.84
CA PHE A 641 -31.38 27.59 -22.99
C PHE A 641 -32.60 27.48 -23.89
#